data_AF-X7ZPH1-F1
#
_entry.id   AF-X7ZPH1-F1
#
_cell.length_a   1.000
_cell.length_b   1.000
_cell.length_c   1.000
_cell.angle_alpha   90.00
_cell.angle_beta   90.00
_cell.angle_gamma   90.00
#
_symmetry.space_group_name_H-M   'P 1'
#
loop_
_entity.id
_entity.type
_entity.pdbx_description
1 polymer ?
#
loop_
_entity_poly.entity_id
_entity_poly.type
_entity_poly.pdbx_seq_one_letter_code
_entity_poly.pdbx_strand_id
1 'polypeptide(L)'
;MSFVTSTPEALLGATTDLAGIGSALNAANAAAAAPTTTVLAAAADEVSAGIAALFGSHGAAYQAVSAQAESFHRWFSQALSAAAGSYASAEAANVQQILTSALTGGWAPAAAQPPNLGQELLDLVNAPTQTLFNRPLIGNGANGAPGTGAPGGPGGYLFGNGGAGGSGAPGMPGGNGGDAGLFGAGGTGGTGGPNTTVGGTGGAGGNGGFGGMLYGPGGAGGVGGGAGATGSAGGAGGAGGLGGLFGAGGAGGAGGLGSGTGDGGAGGHGGASRLIGDGGAGGAGGIGGTTAGDGGAGGAGGAAGVLYGSGGAGGDGGFSFKGDGGIGGAGGHGGSLIGNGGAGGYGGTADSNFGGAGGKGGDGGLFGNGGGGGNGGPSPTGVGGVGGNAGSATLFGSGGMGGDGGASSKGSGGSAGNGGDGGLWFGIGGDGGEGGHSAMGTSAGNGGSGGNAYGFGSAGNGGPGAVAGAGLGGAGGAGGNAYGFGDGGHGGTGGFSGGASDNGGKGGAGGNARLSGAGGAGGAGGASALSTGGAGGNGGFGGLLYGPGGAGGVGGSAGATGSAGGAGGGGGLGGLFGAGGAGGAGGAGGGAGDGGAGGHGGASRLIGDGGAGGAGGLGGTTAGDGGAGGAGGAAGVLYGAGGAGGAGGYSFKGDGGVGGAGGHGGSLIGSGGAGGYGGVADSNFGGAGGKGGDGGAFGNGGDGGKGGPSPTGVGGAGGNAGSATLFGSGGMGGEGGSTSKGSGGSAGNGGDGGLLFGFGGDGGEAGHSAMGTSAGNGGSGGNAYGFGSAGNGGPGGFAGAGLGGAGGAGGNAYGFGDGGHGGAGGFSGGAGDNGGKGGAGGNARLSGAGGAGGAGGASALSTGGAGGNGGWAGAFSGSGGTGGSGGASEAAGGTGGAGGDGGTALGIFGSGGSGGVGGTATGTGATTGGAGGAGGKAGLIGDGGNGGNGGDVTSAVGTGGAGGAGGDGGKLIGPPGFAGQNGVLL
;
A
#
# COMPACT_ATOMS: atom_id res chain seq x y z
N MET A 1 -10.17 -55.07 36.71
CA MET A 1 -9.55 -54.93 35.37
C MET A 1 -10.26 -53.75 34.70
N SER A 2 -9.55 -52.66 34.41
CA SER A 2 -10.17 -51.48 33.78
C SER A 2 -10.54 -51.81 32.34
N PHE A 3 -11.80 -51.63 31.97
CA PHE A 3 -12.23 -51.74 30.58
C PHE A 3 -11.70 -50.54 29.80
N VAL A 4 -10.88 -50.80 28.79
CA VAL A 4 -10.46 -49.80 27.80
C VAL A 4 -11.56 -49.74 26.74
N THR A 5 -12.27 -48.61 26.67
CA THR A 5 -13.24 -48.31 25.60
C THR A 5 -12.50 -47.61 24.47
N SER A 6 -12.34 -48.25 23.32
CA SER A 6 -11.80 -47.65 22.11
C SER A 6 -12.92 -47.53 21.08
N THR A 7 -13.15 -46.34 20.51
CA THR A 7 -14.08 -46.11 19.38
C THR A 7 -13.33 -46.33 18.06
N PRO A 8 -13.54 -47.46 17.34
CA PRO A 8 -12.77 -47.78 16.14
C PRO A 8 -12.93 -46.73 15.03
N GLU A 9 -14.08 -46.07 14.96
CA GLU A 9 -14.37 -45.01 14.00
C GLU A 9 -13.53 -43.75 14.26
N ALA A 10 -13.35 -43.36 15.52
CA ALA A 10 -12.49 -42.23 15.87
C ALA A 10 -11.00 -42.58 15.66
N LEU A 11 -10.63 -43.87 15.82
CA LEU A 11 -9.29 -44.34 15.51
C LEU A 11 -9.00 -44.31 14.01
N LEU A 12 -9.96 -44.70 13.15
CA LEU A 12 -9.82 -44.62 11.68
C LEU A 12 -9.83 -43.18 11.15
N GLY A 13 -10.65 -42.31 11.76
CA GLY A 13 -10.58 -40.86 11.54
C GLY A 13 -9.20 -40.34 11.91
N ALA A 14 -8.70 -40.71 13.10
CA ALA A 14 -7.37 -40.33 13.56
C ALA A 14 -6.24 -40.90 12.67
N THR A 15 -6.37 -42.09 12.07
CA THR A 15 -5.36 -42.58 11.11
C THR A 15 -5.36 -41.79 9.81
N THR A 16 -6.54 -41.34 9.37
CA THR A 16 -6.67 -40.44 8.20
C THR A 16 -6.08 -39.07 8.50
N ASP A 17 -6.37 -38.51 9.68
CA ASP A 17 -5.79 -37.25 10.15
C ASP A 17 -4.28 -37.38 10.32
N LEU A 18 -3.77 -38.50 10.87
CA LEU A 18 -2.33 -38.76 10.98
C LEU A 18 -1.69 -38.90 9.59
N ALA A 19 -2.35 -39.53 8.63
CA ALA A 19 -1.83 -39.61 7.26
C ALA A 19 -1.77 -38.21 6.61
N GLY A 20 -2.79 -37.38 6.81
CA GLY A 20 -2.81 -35.97 6.39
C GLY A 20 -1.71 -35.14 7.04
N ILE A 21 -1.54 -35.25 8.36
CA ILE A 21 -0.46 -34.60 9.12
C ILE A 21 0.92 -35.08 8.63
N GLY A 22 1.09 -36.38 8.39
CA GLY A 22 2.34 -36.94 7.87
C GLY A 22 2.69 -36.43 6.48
N SER A 23 1.70 -36.29 5.60
CA SER A 23 1.87 -35.71 4.27
C SER A 23 2.19 -34.21 4.33
N ALA A 24 1.48 -33.45 5.17
CA ALA A 24 1.73 -32.02 5.38
C ALA A 24 3.13 -31.76 5.97
N LEU A 25 3.55 -32.56 6.96
CA LEU A 25 4.88 -32.46 7.56
C LEU A 25 5.99 -32.86 6.57
N ASN A 26 5.77 -33.87 5.72
CA ASN A 26 6.75 -34.23 4.70
C ASN A 26 6.87 -33.13 3.63
N ALA A 27 5.74 -32.58 3.17
CA ALA A 27 5.72 -31.45 2.24
C ALA A 27 6.40 -30.20 2.82
N ALA A 28 6.15 -29.89 4.10
CA ALA A 28 6.78 -28.77 4.79
C ALA A 28 8.28 -28.99 4.99
N ASN A 29 8.72 -30.18 5.41
CA ASN A 29 10.14 -30.50 5.59
C ASN A 29 10.90 -30.53 4.26
N ALA A 30 10.26 -30.98 3.17
CA ALA A 30 10.82 -30.93 1.82
C ALA A 30 10.94 -29.48 1.32
N ALA A 31 9.90 -28.65 1.52
CA ALA A 31 9.94 -27.22 1.17
C ALA A 31 10.99 -26.44 1.97
N ALA A 32 11.22 -26.80 3.24
CA ALA A 32 12.20 -26.18 4.11
C ALA A 32 13.64 -26.66 3.90
N ALA A 33 13.87 -27.74 3.13
CA ALA A 33 15.19 -28.36 3.01
C ALA A 33 16.24 -27.45 2.37
N ALA A 34 15.92 -26.81 1.25
CA ALA A 34 16.83 -25.87 0.59
C ALA A 34 17.13 -24.62 1.45
N PRO A 35 16.13 -23.84 1.92
CA PRO A 35 16.40 -22.60 2.65
C PRO A 35 17.13 -22.79 3.99
N THR A 36 17.07 -23.98 4.60
CA THR A 36 17.72 -24.25 5.89
C THR A 36 19.10 -24.90 5.79
N THR A 37 19.44 -25.53 4.65
CA THR A 37 20.75 -26.19 4.46
C THR A 37 21.74 -25.35 3.66
N THR A 38 21.26 -24.37 2.88
CA THR A 38 22.10 -23.49 2.04
C THR A 38 22.15 -22.06 2.56
N VAL A 39 22.28 -21.89 3.88
CA VAL A 39 22.37 -20.55 4.51
C VAL A 39 23.68 -19.88 4.09
N LEU A 40 23.59 -18.68 3.50
CA LEU A 40 24.73 -17.88 3.06
C LEU A 40 25.28 -17.05 4.23
N ALA A 41 26.61 -16.88 4.27
CA ALA A 41 27.27 -16.00 5.24
C ALA A 41 26.85 -14.54 5.02
N ALA A 42 26.44 -13.84 6.09
CA ALA A 42 25.97 -12.46 6.02
C ALA A 42 27.07 -11.46 5.63
N ALA A 43 28.34 -11.79 5.91
CA ALA A 43 29.53 -11.05 5.50
C ALA A 43 30.73 -12.01 5.30
N ALA A 44 31.82 -11.51 4.72
CA ALA A 44 33.01 -12.30 4.37
C ALA A 44 33.92 -12.62 5.57
N ASP A 45 33.51 -12.27 6.79
CA ASP A 45 34.25 -12.55 8.00
C ASP A 45 34.04 -14.01 8.48
N GLU A 46 34.99 -14.48 9.26
CA GLU A 46 35.04 -15.87 9.75
C GLU A 46 33.88 -16.19 10.71
N VAL A 47 33.30 -15.19 11.40
CA VAL A 47 32.16 -15.39 12.30
C VAL A 47 30.89 -15.61 11.49
N SER A 48 30.64 -14.80 10.46
CA SER A 48 29.51 -14.98 9.53
C SER A 48 29.59 -16.31 8.78
N ALA A 49 30.78 -16.72 8.33
CA ALA A 49 30.99 -18.02 7.69
C ALA A 49 30.78 -19.19 8.67
N GLY A 50 31.26 -19.07 9.91
CA GLY A 50 31.06 -20.06 10.96
C GLY A 50 29.60 -20.22 11.36
N ILE A 51 28.85 -19.12 11.46
CA ILE A 51 27.41 -19.12 11.79
C ILE A 51 26.59 -19.74 10.65
N ALA A 52 26.87 -19.39 9.39
CA ALA A 52 26.22 -19.99 8.23
C ALA A 52 26.48 -21.51 8.13
N ALA A 53 27.71 -21.95 8.38
CA ALA A 53 28.05 -23.38 8.42
C ALA A 53 27.37 -24.12 9.58
N LEU A 54 27.25 -23.48 10.76
CA LEU A 54 26.52 -24.02 11.90
C LEU A 54 25.04 -24.23 11.55
N PHE A 55 24.38 -23.23 10.96
CA PHE A 55 22.97 -23.35 10.59
C PHE A 55 22.75 -24.35 9.44
N GLY A 56 23.63 -24.39 8.43
CA GLY A 56 23.55 -25.37 7.35
C GLY A 56 23.72 -26.82 7.83
N SER A 57 24.67 -27.07 8.73
CA SER A 57 24.85 -28.40 9.34
C SER A 57 23.69 -28.79 10.27
N HIS A 58 23.12 -27.83 11.00
CA HIS A 58 21.93 -28.06 11.81
C HIS A 58 20.70 -28.38 10.95
N GLY A 59 20.51 -27.68 9.83
CA GLY A 59 19.48 -27.98 8.84
C GLY A 59 19.61 -29.40 8.28
N ALA A 60 20.84 -29.84 7.95
CA ALA A 60 21.08 -31.19 7.44
C ALA A 60 20.80 -32.28 8.51
N ALA A 61 21.16 -32.03 9.77
CA ALA A 61 20.85 -32.94 10.88
C ALA A 61 19.33 -33.03 11.14
N TYR A 62 18.62 -31.91 11.05
CA TYR A 62 17.16 -31.86 11.18
C TYR A 62 16.46 -32.65 10.06
N GLN A 63 16.97 -32.57 8.82
CA GLN A 63 16.43 -33.34 7.69
C GLN A 63 16.62 -34.85 7.87
N ALA A 64 17.77 -35.29 8.40
CA ALA A 64 18.01 -36.70 8.70
C ALA A 64 17.07 -37.24 9.80
N VAL A 65 16.85 -36.47 10.86
CA VAL A 65 15.90 -36.82 11.93
C VAL A 65 14.46 -36.84 11.41
N SER A 66 14.11 -35.92 10.52
CA SER A 66 12.77 -35.84 9.90
C SER A 66 12.45 -37.05 9.02
N ALA A 67 13.43 -37.56 8.25
CA ALA A 67 13.25 -38.80 7.49
C ALA A 67 13.10 -40.05 8.39
N GLN A 68 13.75 -40.04 9.56
CA GLN A 68 13.61 -41.09 10.57
C GLN A 68 12.24 -41.03 11.25
N ALA A 69 11.75 -39.81 11.54
CA ALA A 69 10.41 -39.56 12.05
C ALA A 69 9.32 -39.95 11.04
N GLU A 70 9.53 -39.74 9.74
CA GLU A 70 8.59 -40.19 8.69
C GLU A 70 8.48 -41.72 8.64
N SER A 71 9.60 -42.43 8.77
CA SER A 71 9.62 -43.88 8.81
C SER A 71 8.92 -44.42 10.06
N PHE A 72 9.12 -43.77 11.21
CA PHE A 72 8.38 -44.07 12.43
C PHE A 72 6.89 -43.75 12.30
N HIS A 73 6.52 -42.62 11.69
CA HIS A 73 5.14 -42.20 11.48
C HIS A 73 4.38 -43.14 10.55
N ARG A 74 5.03 -43.62 9.48
CA ARG A 74 4.46 -44.66 8.61
C ARG A 74 4.29 -45.98 9.33
N TRP A 75 5.27 -46.40 10.14
CA TRP A 75 5.13 -47.60 10.95
C TRP A 75 4.03 -47.45 12.01
N PHE A 76 3.93 -46.29 12.66
CA PHE A 76 2.93 -45.99 13.68
C PHE A 76 1.53 -45.92 13.08
N SER A 77 1.33 -45.29 11.93
CA SER A 77 0.03 -45.24 11.25
C SER A 77 -0.39 -46.61 10.70
N GLN A 78 0.55 -47.41 10.18
CA GLN A 78 0.30 -48.79 9.79
C GLN A 78 -0.05 -49.67 10.99
N ALA A 79 0.67 -49.52 12.11
CA ALA A 79 0.39 -50.22 13.36
C ALA A 79 -0.95 -49.79 13.97
N LEU A 80 -1.32 -48.51 13.88
CA LEU A 80 -2.60 -48.00 14.37
C LEU A 80 -3.76 -48.44 13.49
N SER A 81 -3.60 -48.50 12.16
CA SER A 81 -4.57 -49.12 11.25
C SER A 81 -4.72 -50.62 11.50
N ALA A 82 -3.62 -51.33 11.74
CA ALA A 82 -3.65 -52.75 12.09
C ALA A 82 -4.30 -52.97 13.47
N ALA A 83 -4.05 -52.09 14.44
CA ALA A 83 -4.68 -52.09 15.76
C ALA A 83 -6.18 -51.77 15.66
N ALA A 84 -6.58 -50.75 14.90
CA ALA A 84 -7.98 -50.41 14.64
C ALA A 84 -8.69 -51.58 13.92
N GLY A 85 -8.03 -52.25 12.98
CA GLY A 85 -8.56 -53.47 12.35
C GLY A 85 -8.66 -54.66 13.31
N SER A 86 -7.77 -54.77 14.31
CA SER A 86 -7.85 -55.80 15.35
C SER A 86 -8.85 -55.47 16.45
N TYR A 87 -9.11 -54.19 16.76
CA TYR A 87 -10.20 -53.75 17.63
C TYR A 87 -11.55 -53.80 16.94
N ALA A 88 -11.64 -53.47 15.65
CA ALA A 88 -12.85 -53.64 14.86
C ALA A 88 -13.17 -55.12 14.62
N SER A 89 -12.16 -55.98 14.45
CA SER A 89 -12.39 -57.43 14.41
C SER A 89 -12.66 -58.03 15.79
N ALA A 90 -12.11 -57.46 16.87
CA ALA A 90 -12.45 -57.81 18.25
C ALA A 90 -13.83 -57.27 18.67
N GLU A 91 -14.29 -56.12 18.18
CA GLU A 91 -15.67 -55.64 18.34
C GLU A 91 -16.60 -56.39 17.42
N ALA A 92 -16.23 -56.77 16.21
CA ALA A 92 -17.04 -57.67 15.40
C ALA A 92 -17.13 -59.05 16.05
N ALA A 93 -16.05 -59.55 16.65
CA ALA A 93 -16.03 -60.80 17.41
C ALA A 93 -16.75 -60.67 18.77
N ASN A 94 -16.65 -59.54 19.48
CA ASN A 94 -17.35 -59.28 20.73
C ASN A 94 -18.81 -58.92 20.51
N VAL A 95 -19.19 -58.27 19.40
CA VAL A 95 -20.56 -58.05 18.95
C VAL A 95 -21.11 -59.36 18.44
N GLN A 96 -20.35 -60.19 17.72
CA GLN A 96 -20.76 -61.58 17.43
C GLN A 96 -20.88 -62.39 18.72
N GLN A 97 -20.03 -62.21 19.73
CA GLN A 97 -20.08 -62.92 21.02
C GLN A 97 -21.15 -62.35 21.96
N ILE A 98 -21.50 -61.06 21.89
CA ILE A 98 -22.61 -60.40 22.58
C ILE A 98 -23.93 -60.71 21.87
N LEU A 99 -23.94 -60.80 20.54
CA LEU A 99 -25.08 -61.29 19.75
C LEU A 99 -25.27 -62.78 20.02
N THR A 100 -24.20 -63.56 20.13
CA THR A 100 -24.22 -64.97 20.57
C THR A 100 -24.59 -65.09 22.06
N SER A 101 -24.18 -64.17 22.93
CA SER A 101 -24.49 -64.14 24.38
C SER A 101 -25.88 -63.58 24.70
N ALA A 102 -26.44 -62.72 23.84
CA ALA A 102 -27.81 -62.22 23.91
C ALA A 102 -28.80 -63.20 23.28
N LEU A 103 -28.37 -63.97 22.27
CA LEU A 103 -29.11 -65.12 21.72
C LEU A 103 -29.18 -66.31 22.68
N THR A 104 -28.17 -66.50 23.54
CA THR A 104 -28.07 -67.66 24.44
C THR A 104 -28.57 -67.39 25.86
N GLY A 105 -29.34 -66.31 26.07
CA GLY A 105 -29.84 -65.85 27.37
C GLY A 105 -29.96 -66.91 28.47
N GLY A 106 -28.95 -66.98 29.33
CA GLY A 106 -28.97 -67.35 30.76
C GLY A 106 -29.59 -68.65 31.27
N TRP A 107 -30.34 -69.46 30.52
CA TRP A 107 -31.12 -70.57 31.10
C TRP A 107 -31.26 -71.82 30.20
N ALA A 108 -30.17 -72.41 29.67
CA ALA A 108 -30.16 -73.85 29.30
C ALA A 108 -28.74 -74.37 28.95
N PRO A 109 -28.44 -75.68 29.14
CA PRO A 109 -27.10 -76.24 28.92
C PRO A 109 -26.74 -76.41 27.43
N ALA A 110 -25.44 -76.28 27.16
CA ALA A 110 -24.78 -76.01 25.87
C ALA A 110 -24.79 -77.11 24.79
N ALA A 111 -25.80 -77.99 24.72
CA ALA A 111 -25.78 -79.15 23.81
C ALA A 111 -26.95 -79.24 22.80
N ALA A 112 -27.88 -78.28 22.77
CA ALA A 112 -29.02 -78.29 21.85
C ALA A 112 -29.55 -76.88 21.51
N GLN A 113 -28.68 -75.95 21.17
CA GLN A 113 -29.09 -74.66 20.58
C GLN A 113 -28.67 -74.64 19.11
N PRO A 114 -29.57 -74.28 18.17
CA PRO A 114 -29.19 -74.19 16.77
C PRO A 114 -28.10 -73.13 16.65
N PRO A 115 -26.97 -73.43 15.98
CA PRO A 115 -26.10 -72.35 15.52
C PRO A 115 -27.00 -71.46 14.65
N ASN A 116 -26.92 -70.14 14.78
CA ASN A 116 -27.60 -69.15 13.91
C ASN A 116 -28.95 -68.56 14.39
N LEU A 117 -29.38 -68.70 15.65
CA LEU A 117 -30.66 -68.09 16.13
C LEU A 117 -30.85 -66.60 15.74
N GLY A 118 -29.77 -65.81 15.65
CA GLY A 118 -29.80 -64.40 15.24
C GLY A 118 -29.95 -64.20 13.75
N GLN A 119 -29.37 -65.10 12.95
CA GLN A 119 -29.58 -65.18 11.51
C GLN A 119 -30.99 -65.69 11.21
N GLU A 120 -31.46 -66.72 11.91
CA GLU A 120 -32.83 -67.26 11.79
C GLU A 120 -33.90 -66.23 12.16
N LEU A 121 -33.68 -65.42 13.20
CA LEU A 121 -34.57 -64.32 13.57
C LEU A 121 -34.55 -63.19 12.53
N LEU A 122 -33.38 -62.84 12.00
CA LEU A 122 -33.30 -61.87 10.90
C LEU A 122 -33.97 -62.41 9.64
N ASP A 123 -33.80 -63.69 9.32
CA ASP A 123 -34.44 -64.36 8.18
C ASP A 123 -35.96 -64.41 8.36
N LEU A 124 -36.45 -64.69 9.58
CA LEU A 124 -37.88 -64.65 9.91
C LEU A 124 -38.46 -63.23 9.81
N VAL A 125 -37.74 -62.23 10.32
CA VAL A 125 -38.14 -60.81 10.25
C VAL A 125 -38.10 -60.30 8.80
N ASN A 126 -37.14 -60.76 8.00
CA ASN A 126 -36.96 -60.35 6.61
C ASN A 126 -37.83 -61.14 5.62
N ALA A 127 -38.27 -62.36 5.95
CA ALA A 127 -38.98 -63.26 5.05
C ALA A 127 -40.23 -62.64 4.40
N PRO A 128 -41.10 -61.90 5.12
CA PRO A 128 -42.25 -61.25 4.50
C PRO A 128 -41.81 -60.22 3.45
N THR A 129 -40.88 -59.32 3.81
CA THR A 129 -40.40 -58.26 2.91
C THR A 129 -39.56 -58.78 1.74
N GLN A 130 -38.76 -59.83 1.96
CA GLN A 130 -38.01 -60.49 0.90
C GLN A 130 -38.93 -61.19 -0.10
N THR A 131 -40.03 -61.78 0.36
CA THR A 131 -41.01 -62.44 -0.53
C THR A 131 -41.86 -61.42 -1.29
N LEU A 132 -42.30 -60.35 -0.63
CA LEU A 132 -43.23 -59.36 -1.20
C LEU A 132 -42.55 -58.32 -2.08
N PHE A 133 -41.35 -57.90 -1.71
CA PHE A 133 -40.66 -56.75 -2.32
C PHE A 133 -39.22 -57.07 -2.74
N ASN A 134 -38.78 -58.32 -2.58
CA ASN A 134 -37.44 -58.78 -2.98
C ASN A 134 -36.30 -57.97 -2.35
N ARG A 135 -36.54 -57.44 -1.13
CA ARG A 135 -35.57 -56.68 -0.33
C ARG A 135 -35.79 -56.92 1.17
N PRO A 136 -34.72 -57.06 1.99
CA PRO A 136 -34.89 -57.31 3.42
C PRO A 136 -35.42 -56.08 4.14
N LEU A 137 -36.02 -56.27 5.31
CA LEU A 137 -36.42 -55.19 6.21
C LEU A 137 -35.19 -54.65 6.96
N ILE A 138 -34.31 -55.56 7.41
CA ILE A 138 -33.08 -55.28 8.15
C ILE A 138 -31.93 -56.09 7.54
N GLY A 139 -30.86 -55.43 7.14
CA GLY A 139 -29.66 -56.08 6.60
C GLY A 139 -28.90 -55.16 5.64
N ASN A 140 -27.59 -55.36 5.54
CA ASN A 140 -26.78 -54.61 4.59
C ASN A 140 -27.04 -55.09 3.16
N GLY A 141 -26.83 -54.18 2.20
CA GLY A 141 -26.86 -54.50 0.79
C GLY A 141 -25.70 -55.40 0.38
N ALA A 142 -25.92 -56.26 -0.61
CA ALA A 142 -24.88 -57.11 -1.16
C ALA A 142 -23.86 -56.28 -1.94
N ASN A 143 -22.57 -56.56 -1.77
CA ASN A 143 -21.54 -55.89 -2.57
C ASN A 143 -21.62 -56.38 -4.03
N GLY A 144 -21.39 -55.47 -4.98
CA GLY A 144 -21.20 -55.82 -6.38
C GLY A 144 -19.94 -56.68 -6.56
N ALA A 145 -19.99 -57.61 -7.51
CA ALA A 145 -18.85 -58.50 -7.77
C ALA A 145 -17.65 -57.70 -8.32
N PRO A 146 -16.43 -57.84 -7.75
CA PRO A 146 -15.23 -57.16 -8.26
C PRO A 146 -14.93 -57.52 -9.72
N GLY A 147 -14.42 -56.56 -10.49
CA GLY A 147 -14.08 -56.71 -11.91
C GLY A 147 -15.28 -56.80 -12.85
N THR A 148 -16.52 -56.61 -12.38
CA THR A 148 -17.73 -56.67 -13.22
C THR A 148 -18.39 -55.32 -13.48
N GLY A 149 -18.07 -54.30 -12.68
CA GLY A 149 -18.81 -53.05 -12.64
C GLY A 149 -20.24 -53.19 -12.09
N ALA A 150 -20.58 -54.31 -11.45
CA ALA A 150 -21.92 -54.53 -10.90
C ALA A 150 -22.22 -53.55 -9.75
N PRO A 151 -23.40 -52.94 -9.71
CA PRO A 151 -23.79 -52.07 -8.61
C PRO A 151 -23.92 -52.85 -7.30
N GLY A 152 -23.69 -52.17 -6.18
CA GLY A 152 -24.03 -52.66 -4.86
C GLY A 152 -25.55 -52.73 -4.68
N GLY A 153 -26.02 -53.78 -4.02
CA GLY A 153 -27.43 -53.92 -3.65
C GLY A 153 -27.82 -52.88 -2.60
N PRO A 154 -29.10 -52.45 -2.58
CA PRO A 154 -29.60 -51.58 -1.53
C PRO A 154 -29.61 -52.29 -0.17
N GLY A 155 -29.42 -51.53 0.91
CA GLY A 155 -29.69 -51.97 2.27
C GLY A 155 -31.17 -52.26 2.52
N GLY A 156 -31.47 -52.91 3.63
CA GLY A 156 -32.84 -53.21 4.04
C GLY A 156 -33.66 -51.95 4.28
N TYR A 157 -35.00 -52.04 4.21
CA TYR A 157 -35.88 -50.85 4.29
C TYR A 157 -35.69 -49.99 5.56
N LEU A 158 -35.39 -50.60 6.71
CA LEU A 158 -35.26 -49.88 7.99
C LEU A 158 -33.81 -49.67 8.39
N PHE A 159 -33.06 -50.75 8.57
CA PHE A 159 -31.66 -50.71 9.02
C PHE A 159 -30.80 -51.49 8.06
N GLY A 160 -29.78 -50.85 7.52
CA GLY A 160 -28.86 -51.50 6.59
C GLY A 160 -28.04 -50.50 5.83
N ASN A 161 -26.73 -50.72 5.82
CA ASN A 161 -25.84 -50.00 4.94
C ASN A 161 -26.05 -50.48 3.50
N GLY A 162 -25.82 -49.60 2.53
CA GLY A 162 -25.75 -50.01 1.13
C GLY A 162 -24.54 -50.89 0.84
N GLY A 163 -24.65 -51.79 -0.13
CA GLY A 163 -23.52 -52.61 -0.57
C GLY A 163 -22.51 -51.78 -1.37
N ALA A 164 -21.22 -52.11 -1.27
CA ALA A 164 -20.20 -51.48 -2.11
C ALA A 164 -20.38 -51.87 -3.58
N GLY A 165 -20.15 -50.95 -4.51
CA GLY A 165 -20.11 -51.25 -5.94
C GLY A 165 -18.89 -52.10 -6.31
N GLY A 166 -19.06 -53.01 -7.26
CA GLY A 166 -17.96 -53.83 -7.78
C GLY A 166 -17.03 -53.01 -8.66
N SER A 167 -15.72 -53.26 -8.61
CA SER A 167 -14.77 -52.63 -9.53
C SER A 167 -15.07 -53.01 -10.99
N GLY A 168 -14.74 -52.15 -11.95
CA GLY A 168 -14.91 -52.40 -13.38
C GLY A 168 -13.86 -53.36 -13.94
N ALA A 169 -14.25 -54.17 -14.93
CA ALA A 169 -13.30 -54.83 -15.86
C ALA A 169 -12.51 -53.78 -16.65
N PRO A 170 -11.38 -54.12 -17.29
CA PRO A 170 -10.63 -53.17 -18.10
C PRO A 170 -11.52 -52.35 -19.07
N GLY A 171 -11.43 -51.01 -18.99
CA GLY A 171 -12.23 -50.05 -19.76
C GLY A 171 -13.72 -49.93 -19.36
N MET A 172 -14.21 -50.74 -18.44
CA MET A 172 -15.60 -50.70 -17.94
C MET A 172 -15.71 -49.83 -16.68
N PRO A 173 -16.83 -49.12 -16.48
CA PRO A 173 -17.06 -48.35 -15.27
C PRO A 173 -17.15 -49.24 -14.03
N GLY A 174 -16.83 -48.66 -12.87
CA GLY A 174 -17.14 -49.26 -11.59
C GLY A 174 -18.64 -49.20 -11.30
N GLY A 175 -19.14 -50.17 -10.54
CA GLY A 175 -20.54 -50.20 -10.13
C GLY A 175 -20.86 -49.12 -9.12
N ASN A 176 -22.06 -48.56 -9.16
CA ASN A 176 -22.51 -47.64 -8.12
C ASN A 176 -22.62 -48.37 -6.78
N GLY A 177 -22.34 -47.68 -5.68
CA GLY A 177 -22.70 -48.15 -4.35
C GLY A 177 -24.22 -48.23 -4.19
N GLY A 178 -24.68 -49.19 -3.40
CA GLY A 178 -26.09 -49.33 -3.07
C GLY A 178 -26.54 -48.25 -2.08
N ASP A 179 -27.81 -47.87 -2.15
CA ASP A 179 -28.40 -46.95 -1.18
C ASP A 179 -28.66 -47.66 0.15
N ALA A 180 -28.55 -46.93 1.26
CA ALA A 180 -28.99 -47.40 2.57
C ALA A 180 -30.52 -47.37 2.72
N GLY A 181 -31.00 -47.93 3.84
CA GLY A 181 -32.42 -47.93 4.23
C GLY A 181 -32.91 -46.60 4.82
N LEU A 182 -33.76 -46.67 5.85
CA LEU A 182 -34.10 -45.50 6.67
C LEU A 182 -32.91 -45.03 7.52
N PHE A 183 -32.13 -46.00 8.04
CA PHE A 183 -30.89 -45.82 8.79
C PHE A 183 -29.77 -46.65 8.18
N GLY A 184 -28.60 -46.05 8.00
CA GLY A 184 -27.40 -46.72 7.51
C GLY A 184 -26.54 -45.83 6.61
N ALA A 185 -25.28 -46.20 6.41
CA ALA A 185 -24.39 -45.52 5.49
C ALA A 185 -24.60 -46.02 4.05
N GLY A 186 -24.53 -45.11 3.08
CA GLY A 186 -24.53 -45.48 1.67
C GLY A 186 -23.30 -46.31 1.30
N GLY A 187 -23.45 -47.22 0.34
CA GLY A 187 -22.35 -48.05 -0.15
C GLY A 187 -21.32 -47.22 -0.92
N THR A 188 -20.04 -47.57 -0.84
CA THR A 188 -19.00 -46.91 -1.65
C THR A 188 -19.14 -47.31 -3.12
N GLY A 189 -18.89 -46.40 -4.05
CA GLY A 189 -18.78 -46.70 -5.47
C GLY A 189 -17.57 -47.59 -5.79
N GLY A 190 -17.71 -48.46 -6.78
CA GLY A 190 -16.64 -49.31 -7.28
C GLY A 190 -15.62 -48.52 -8.10
N THR A 191 -14.35 -48.93 -8.08
CA THR A 191 -13.33 -48.30 -8.94
C THR A 191 -13.58 -48.61 -10.41
N GLY A 192 -13.33 -47.65 -11.29
CA GLY A 192 -13.34 -47.86 -12.73
C GLY A 192 -12.20 -48.78 -13.18
N GLY A 193 -12.45 -49.60 -14.19
CA GLY A 193 -11.42 -50.51 -14.70
C GLY A 193 -10.41 -49.81 -15.62
N PRO A 194 -9.13 -50.21 -15.59
CA PRO A 194 -8.10 -49.56 -16.39
C PRO A 194 -8.31 -49.80 -17.89
N ASN A 195 -8.07 -48.81 -18.75
CA ASN A 195 -8.20 -49.01 -20.19
C ASN A 195 -6.97 -49.70 -20.78
N THR A 196 -7.15 -50.80 -21.52
CA THR A 196 -6.07 -51.53 -22.21
C THR A 196 -6.05 -51.32 -23.73
N THR A 197 -6.94 -50.47 -24.28
CA THR A 197 -7.11 -50.25 -25.72
C THR A 197 -6.61 -48.86 -26.12
N VAL A 198 -5.83 -48.77 -27.20
CA VAL A 198 -5.27 -47.50 -27.71
C VAL A 198 -6.39 -46.49 -28.01
N GLY A 199 -6.26 -45.26 -27.53
CA GLY A 199 -7.21 -44.16 -27.76
C GLY A 199 -8.54 -44.26 -26.99
N GLY A 200 -8.70 -45.25 -26.10
CA GLY A 200 -9.90 -45.39 -25.26
C GLY A 200 -9.82 -44.55 -23.98
N THR A 201 -10.89 -44.56 -23.17
CA THR A 201 -10.90 -43.95 -21.84
C THR A 201 -10.91 -45.03 -20.75
N GLY A 202 -10.22 -44.78 -19.64
CA GLY A 202 -10.39 -45.58 -18.42
C GLY A 202 -11.86 -45.60 -18.01
N GLY A 203 -12.32 -46.69 -17.40
CA GLY A 203 -13.68 -46.77 -16.90
C GLY A 203 -13.92 -45.71 -15.83
N ALA A 204 -15.10 -45.08 -15.81
CA ALA A 204 -15.44 -44.15 -14.73
C ALA A 204 -15.56 -44.88 -13.39
N GLY A 205 -15.27 -44.22 -12.29
CA GLY A 205 -15.62 -44.70 -10.96
C GLY A 205 -17.13 -44.72 -10.78
N GLY A 206 -17.65 -45.69 -10.03
CA GLY A 206 -19.06 -45.77 -9.68
C GLY A 206 -19.43 -44.68 -8.67
N ASN A 207 -20.66 -44.18 -8.71
CA ASN A 207 -21.11 -43.22 -7.70
C ASN A 207 -21.27 -43.89 -6.34
N GLY A 208 -21.08 -43.16 -5.25
CA GLY A 208 -21.46 -43.61 -3.91
C GLY A 208 -22.98 -43.68 -3.77
N GLY A 209 -23.48 -44.64 -3.00
CA GLY A 209 -24.90 -44.77 -2.68
C GLY A 209 -25.36 -43.74 -1.66
N PHE A 210 -26.66 -43.48 -1.63
CA PHE A 210 -27.24 -42.55 -0.65
C PHE A 210 -27.19 -43.11 0.77
N GLY A 211 -26.92 -42.23 1.74
CA GLY A 211 -27.10 -42.51 3.16
C GLY A 211 -28.57 -42.73 3.51
N GLY A 212 -28.82 -43.26 4.70
CA GLY A 212 -30.16 -43.62 5.12
C GLY A 212 -31.08 -42.41 5.13
N MET A 213 -32.35 -42.57 4.73
CA MET A 213 -33.26 -41.43 4.53
C MET A 213 -33.33 -40.48 5.74
N LEU A 214 -33.25 -41.02 6.96
CA LEU A 214 -33.24 -40.24 8.19
C LEU A 214 -31.82 -39.98 8.70
N TYR A 215 -31.01 -41.03 8.86
CA TYR A 215 -29.67 -40.91 9.45
C TYR A 215 -28.68 -41.85 8.75
N GLY A 216 -27.51 -41.27 8.45
CA GLY A 216 -26.37 -41.98 7.90
C GLY A 216 -25.70 -41.20 6.78
N PRO A 217 -24.36 -41.31 6.67
CA PRO A 217 -23.62 -40.60 5.65
C PRO A 217 -23.83 -41.22 4.27
N GLY A 218 -23.66 -40.40 3.22
CA GLY A 218 -23.55 -40.90 1.86
C GLY A 218 -22.27 -41.70 1.66
N GLY A 219 -22.31 -42.67 0.73
CA GLY A 219 -21.14 -43.45 0.36
C GLY A 219 -20.15 -42.63 -0.46
N ALA A 220 -18.85 -42.92 -0.35
CA ALA A 220 -17.84 -42.28 -1.20
C ALA A 220 -17.97 -42.74 -2.67
N GLY A 221 -17.64 -41.88 -3.61
CA GLY A 221 -17.50 -42.24 -5.02
C GLY A 221 -16.26 -43.09 -5.28
N GLY A 222 -16.33 -43.94 -6.30
CA GLY A 222 -15.22 -44.78 -6.74
C GLY A 222 -14.16 -43.99 -7.52
N VAL A 223 -12.90 -44.41 -7.44
CA VAL A 223 -11.82 -43.82 -8.24
C VAL A 223 -11.97 -44.20 -9.72
N GLY A 224 -11.70 -43.27 -10.63
CA GLY A 224 -11.67 -43.53 -12.06
C GLY A 224 -10.53 -44.46 -12.49
N GLY A 225 -10.77 -45.30 -13.49
CA GLY A 225 -9.78 -46.23 -14.02
C GLY A 225 -8.64 -45.52 -14.74
N GLY A 226 -7.41 -45.97 -14.54
CA GLY A 226 -6.25 -45.42 -15.24
C GLY A 226 -6.16 -45.85 -16.71
N ALA A 227 -5.45 -45.09 -17.51
CA ALA A 227 -5.09 -45.44 -18.87
C ALA A 227 -3.88 -46.38 -18.92
N GLY A 228 -4.07 -47.60 -19.41
CA GLY A 228 -3.02 -48.61 -19.61
C GLY A 228 -2.45 -48.69 -21.04
N ALA A 229 -3.09 -48.05 -22.03
CA ALA A 229 -2.62 -47.98 -23.42
C ALA A 229 -2.31 -46.53 -23.84
N THR A 230 -1.38 -46.35 -24.78
CA THR A 230 -0.96 -45.02 -25.25
C THR A 230 -2.11 -44.23 -25.87
N GLY A 231 -2.14 -42.92 -25.62
CA GLY A 231 -3.16 -42.00 -26.16
C GLY A 231 -4.54 -42.10 -25.51
N SER A 232 -4.64 -42.75 -24.36
CA SER A 232 -5.91 -43.03 -23.67
C SER A 232 -6.11 -42.10 -22.49
N ALA A 233 -7.32 -41.57 -22.31
CA ALA A 233 -7.63 -40.71 -21.16
C ALA A 233 -7.94 -41.54 -19.91
N GLY A 234 -7.74 -40.95 -18.73
CA GLY A 234 -8.19 -41.51 -17.46
C GLY A 234 -9.71 -41.45 -17.33
N GLY A 235 -10.30 -42.42 -16.63
CA GLY A 235 -11.72 -42.41 -16.30
C GLY A 235 -12.04 -41.34 -15.25
N ALA A 236 -13.21 -40.73 -15.31
CA ALA A 236 -13.64 -39.81 -14.26
C ALA A 236 -13.86 -40.54 -12.93
N GLY A 237 -13.66 -39.86 -11.80
CA GLY A 237 -14.07 -40.33 -10.49
C GLY A 237 -15.60 -40.31 -10.33
N GLY A 238 -16.12 -41.23 -9.54
CA GLY A 238 -17.55 -41.28 -9.22
C GLY A 238 -17.94 -40.19 -8.23
N ALA A 239 -19.17 -39.69 -8.32
CA ALA A 239 -19.68 -38.72 -7.35
C ALA A 239 -19.90 -39.39 -5.99
N GLY A 240 -19.73 -38.63 -4.91
CA GLY A 240 -20.15 -39.05 -3.57
C GLY A 240 -21.68 -39.10 -3.45
N GLY A 241 -22.18 -40.02 -2.64
CA GLY A 241 -23.60 -40.15 -2.35
C GLY A 241 -24.11 -39.02 -1.46
N LEU A 242 -25.38 -38.66 -1.62
CA LEU A 242 -26.08 -37.77 -0.70
C LEU A 242 -26.13 -38.37 0.72
N GLY A 243 -25.99 -37.51 1.72
CA GLY A 243 -26.29 -37.85 3.11
C GLY A 243 -27.80 -37.99 3.37
N GLY A 244 -28.14 -38.63 4.48
CA GLY A 244 -29.49 -38.64 5.03
C GLY A 244 -29.97 -37.26 5.50
N LEU A 245 -31.14 -37.21 6.16
CA LEU A 245 -31.60 -35.96 6.78
C LEU A 245 -30.59 -35.44 7.82
N PHE A 246 -29.99 -36.36 8.59
CA PHE A 246 -28.95 -36.12 9.60
C PHE A 246 -27.68 -36.89 9.27
N GLY A 247 -27.04 -36.59 8.14
CA GLY A 247 -25.85 -37.30 7.70
C GLY A 247 -25.05 -36.47 6.70
N ALA A 248 -23.73 -36.60 6.77
CA ALA A 248 -22.82 -35.95 5.84
C ALA A 248 -22.94 -36.53 4.42
N GLY A 249 -22.65 -35.73 3.41
CA GLY A 249 -22.46 -36.23 2.06
C GLY A 249 -21.17 -37.05 1.93
N GLY A 250 -21.15 -38.02 1.02
CA GLY A 250 -19.97 -38.82 0.74
C GLY A 250 -18.93 -38.04 -0.07
N ALA A 251 -17.64 -38.37 0.07
CA ALA A 251 -16.61 -37.76 -0.76
C ALA A 251 -16.70 -38.21 -2.23
N GLY A 252 -16.31 -37.34 -3.16
CA GLY A 252 -16.12 -37.72 -4.56
C GLY A 252 -14.87 -38.58 -4.77
N GLY A 253 -14.90 -39.47 -5.75
CA GLY A 253 -13.76 -40.30 -6.13
C GLY A 253 -12.73 -39.52 -6.94
N ALA A 254 -11.46 -39.87 -6.83
CA ALA A 254 -10.42 -39.26 -7.67
C ALA A 254 -10.57 -39.68 -9.15
N GLY A 255 -10.12 -38.82 -10.05
CA GLY A 255 -9.98 -39.14 -11.47
C GLY A 255 -8.83 -40.09 -11.76
N GLY A 256 -8.96 -40.87 -12.84
CA GLY A 256 -7.95 -41.81 -13.30
C GLY A 256 -6.81 -41.13 -14.04
N LEU A 257 -5.65 -41.79 -14.12
CA LEU A 257 -4.47 -41.31 -14.84
C LEU A 257 -4.67 -41.40 -16.36
N GLY A 258 -4.26 -40.39 -17.12
CA GLY A 258 -4.13 -40.43 -18.58
C GLY A 258 -2.82 -41.05 -19.05
N SER A 259 -2.72 -41.43 -20.33
CA SER A 259 -1.51 -42.03 -20.93
C SER A 259 -1.24 -41.49 -22.33
N GLY A 260 0.02 -41.18 -22.63
CA GLY A 260 0.42 -40.58 -23.91
C GLY A 260 -0.22 -39.21 -24.14
N THR A 261 -1.10 -39.11 -25.13
CA THR A 261 -1.85 -37.87 -25.43
C THR A 261 -3.19 -37.76 -24.71
N GLY A 262 -3.56 -38.73 -23.88
CA GLY A 262 -4.86 -38.72 -23.20
C GLY A 262 -4.83 -37.95 -21.88
N ASP A 263 -5.92 -37.25 -21.60
CA ASP A 263 -6.09 -36.40 -20.42
C ASP A 263 -6.27 -37.23 -19.14
N GLY A 264 -6.01 -36.61 -18.00
CA GLY A 264 -6.41 -37.12 -16.70
C GLY A 264 -7.93 -37.10 -16.57
N GLY A 265 -8.49 -38.10 -15.88
CA GLY A 265 -9.92 -38.12 -15.58
C GLY A 265 -10.28 -37.00 -14.60
N ALA A 266 -11.47 -36.42 -14.72
CA ALA A 266 -11.96 -35.47 -13.73
C ALA A 266 -12.22 -36.16 -12.38
N GLY A 267 -12.04 -35.46 -11.27
CA GLY A 267 -12.50 -35.89 -9.96
C GLY A 267 -14.02 -35.84 -9.85
N GLY A 268 -14.59 -36.76 -9.06
CA GLY A 268 -16.01 -36.80 -8.78
C GLY A 268 -16.44 -35.71 -7.80
N HIS A 269 -17.68 -35.23 -7.94
CA HIS A 269 -18.23 -34.26 -6.99
C HIS A 269 -18.45 -34.89 -5.61
N GLY A 270 -18.28 -34.10 -4.55
CA GLY A 270 -18.73 -34.46 -3.22
C GLY A 270 -20.26 -34.50 -3.13
N GLY A 271 -20.78 -35.43 -2.35
CA GLY A 271 -22.20 -35.55 -2.06
C GLY A 271 -22.69 -34.41 -1.18
N ALA A 272 -23.93 -33.96 -1.38
CA ALA A 272 -24.55 -32.97 -0.52
C ALA A 272 -25.19 -33.60 0.72
N SER A 273 -25.32 -32.80 1.78
CA SER A 273 -26.16 -33.06 2.94
C SER A 273 -27.55 -32.45 2.77
N ARG A 274 -28.55 -32.94 3.53
CA ARG A 274 -29.95 -32.49 3.37
C ARG A 274 -30.37 -31.44 4.41
N LEU A 275 -30.55 -31.83 5.66
CA LEU A 275 -31.02 -30.91 6.71
C LEU A 275 -29.89 -30.56 7.70
N ILE A 276 -29.19 -31.58 8.20
CA ILE A 276 -28.04 -31.44 9.08
C ILE A 276 -26.92 -32.37 8.61
N GLY A 277 -25.73 -31.82 8.42
CA GLY A 277 -24.54 -32.55 8.00
C GLY A 277 -23.66 -31.72 7.08
N ASP A 278 -22.39 -32.07 7.05
CA ASP A 278 -21.41 -31.41 6.19
C ASP A 278 -21.50 -31.92 4.76
N GLY A 279 -21.13 -31.07 3.80
CA GLY A 279 -20.96 -31.52 2.43
C GLY A 279 -19.72 -32.42 2.29
N GLY A 280 -19.79 -33.42 1.41
CA GLY A 280 -18.64 -34.26 1.11
C GLY A 280 -17.57 -33.49 0.31
N ALA A 281 -16.29 -33.81 0.50
CA ALA A 281 -15.22 -33.22 -0.31
C ALA A 281 -15.32 -33.69 -1.78
N GLY A 282 -14.90 -32.85 -2.71
CA GLY A 282 -14.69 -33.24 -4.10
C GLY A 282 -13.45 -34.12 -4.28
N GLY A 283 -13.47 -34.99 -5.29
CA GLY A 283 -12.33 -35.83 -5.63
C GLY A 283 -11.26 -35.06 -6.41
N ALA A 284 -9.99 -35.42 -6.25
CA ALA A 284 -8.92 -34.83 -7.05
C ALA A 284 -9.00 -35.26 -8.52
N GLY A 285 -8.54 -34.39 -9.42
CA GLY A 285 -8.35 -34.70 -10.83
C GLY A 285 -7.17 -35.65 -11.06
N GLY A 286 -7.26 -36.47 -12.10
CA GLY A 286 -6.22 -37.40 -12.51
C GLY A 286 -5.05 -36.70 -13.22
N ILE A 287 -3.87 -37.31 -13.19
CA ILE A 287 -2.70 -36.80 -13.91
C ILE A 287 -2.87 -37.01 -15.43
N GLY A 288 -2.51 -36.01 -16.23
CA GLY A 288 -2.50 -36.06 -17.69
C GLY A 288 -1.41 -36.96 -18.27
N GLY A 289 -1.59 -37.40 -19.51
CA GLY A 289 -0.62 -38.23 -20.22
C GLY A 289 0.72 -37.52 -20.50
N THR A 290 1.80 -38.28 -20.57
CA THR A 290 3.18 -37.77 -20.68
C THR A 290 3.53 -37.01 -21.97
N THR A 291 2.66 -37.05 -23.00
CA THR A 291 2.98 -36.55 -24.34
C THR A 291 2.16 -35.32 -24.75
N ALA A 292 0.89 -35.23 -24.36
CA ALA A 292 0.04 -34.07 -24.67
C ALA A 292 -1.23 -33.93 -23.81
N GLY A 293 -1.47 -34.82 -22.85
CA GLY A 293 -2.75 -34.83 -22.12
C GLY A 293 -2.79 -33.79 -21.01
N ASP A 294 -3.95 -33.17 -20.85
CA ASP A 294 -4.23 -32.22 -19.77
C ASP A 294 -4.42 -32.94 -18.44
N GLY A 295 -4.18 -32.25 -17.33
CA GLY A 295 -4.58 -32.70 -16.01
C GLY A 295 -6.10 -32.69 -15.87
N GLY A 296 -6.65 -33.70 -15.22
CA GLY A 296 -8.09 -33.75 -14.96
C GLY A 296 -8.52 -32.64 -14.00
N ALA A 297 -9.73 -32.08 -14.19
CA ALA A 297 -10.27 -31.12 -13.23
C ALA A 297 -10.58 -31.79 -11.89
N GLY A 298 -10.44 -31.05 -10.78
CA GLY A 298 -10.91 -31.46 -9.47
C GLY A 298 -12.44 -31.38 -9.38
N GLY A 299 -13.04 -32.28 -8.60
CA GLY A 299 -14.47 -32.31 -8.35
C GLY A 299 -14.90 -31.20 -7.40
N ALA A 300 -16.07 -30.61 -7.62
CA ALA A 300 -16.63 -29.67 -6.64
C ALA A 300 -16.97 -30.35 -5.30
N GLY A 301 -16.83 -29.63 -4.20
CA GLY A 301 -17.33 -30.04 -2.89
C GLY A 301 -18.86 -30.01 -2.82
N GLY A 302 -19.43 -30.87 -1.98
CA GLY A 302 -20.86 -30.95 -1.74
C GLY A 302 -21.37 -29.80 -0.87
N ALA A 303 -22.63 -29.41 -1.06
CA ALA A 303 -23.29 -28.46 -0.17
C ALA A 303 -23.61 -29.10 1.20
N ALA A 304 -23.56 -28.31 2.26
CA ALA A 304 -24.01 -28.72 3.58
C ALA A 304 -25.54 -28.81 3.69
N GLY A 305 -26.01 -29.35 4.82
CA GLY A 305 -27.43 -29.40 5.16
C GLY A 305 -28.00 -28.00 5.42
N VAL A 306 -29.28 -27.79 5.09
CA VAL A 306 -29.93 -26.46 5.14
C VAL A 306 -29.83 -25.77 6.50
N LEU A 307 -29.90 -26.52 7.62
CA LEU A 307 -29.87 -25.93 8.97
C LEU A 307 -28.46 -25.83 9.56
N TYR A 308 -27.65 -26.89 9.41
CA TYR A 308 -26.34 -26.97 10.04
C TYR A 308 -25.36 -27.83 9.23
N GLY A 309 -24.15 -27.32 9.05
CA GLY A 309 -23.00 -28.04 8.51
C GLY A 309 -22.13 -27.15 7.62
N SER A 310 -20.85 -27.51 7.48
CA SER A 310 -19.94 -26.83 6.56
C SER A 310 -19.99 -27.45 5.16
N GLY A 311 -19.82 -26.61 4.14
CA GLY A 311 -19.67 -27.08 2.76
C GLY A 311 -18.38 -27.89 2.60
N GLY A 312 -18.41 -28.89 1.72
CA GLY A 312 -17.24 -29.71 1.43
C GLY A 312 -16.16 -28.93 0.66
N ALA A 313 -14.89 -29.25 0.88
CA ALA A 313 -13.82 -28.67 0.06
C ALA A 313 -13.90 -29.15 -1.40
N GLY A 314 -13.50 -28.30 -2.34
CA GLY A 314 -13.25 -28.71 -3.71
C GLY A 314 -12.02 -29.60 -3.81
N GLY A 315 -12.01 -30.52 -4.76
CA GLY A 315 -10.86 -31.37 -5.05
C GLY A 315 -9.80 -30.63 -5.88
N ASP A 316 -8.55 -31.02 -5.76
CA ASP A 316 -7.46 -30.39 -6.51
C ASP A 316 -7.48 -30.80 -7.98
N GLY A 317 -7.00 -29.93 -8.86
CA GLY A 317 -6.74 -30.23 -10.25
C GLY A 317 -5.53 -31.15 -10.45
N GLY A 318 -5.57 -31.96 -11.50
CA GLY A 318 -4.51 -32.91 -11.84
C GLY A 318 -3.27 -32.25 -12.45
N PHE A 319 -2.12 -32.87 -12.25
CA PHE A 319 -0.85 -32.47 -12.88
C PHE A 319 -0.83 -32.80 -14.38
N SER A 320 -0.06 -32.03 -15.15
CA SER A 320 0.26 -32.31 -16.55
C SER A 320 1.74 -32.09 -16.90
N PHE A 321 2.29 -32.97 -17.75
CA PHE A 321 3.64 -32.85 -18.29
C PHE A 321 3.72 -31.96 -19.55
N LYS A 322 2.66 -31.92 -20.37
CA LYS A 322 2.70 -31.23 -21.67
C LYS A 322 1.40 -30.53 -22.08
N GLY A 323 0.27 -30.96 -21.53
CA GLY A 323 -1.00 -30.23 -21.59
C GLY A 323 -1.11 -29.20 -20.47
N ASP A 324 -2.32 -28.68 -20.28
CA ASP A 324 -2.68 -27.77 -19.21
C ASP A 324 -2.85 -28.52 -17.88
N GLY A 325 -2.61 -27.83 -16.77
CA GLY A 325 -2.92 -28.33 -15.44
C GLY A 325 -4.42 -28.33 -15.22
N GLY A 326 -4.93 -29.32 -14.49
CA GLY A 326 -6.35 -29.43 -14.20
C GLY A 326 -6.86 -28.27 -13.35
N ILE A 327 -8.08 -27.81 -13.57
CA ILE A 327 -8.69 -26.77 -12.74
C ILE A 327 -9.09 -27.35 -11.38
N GLY A 328 -8.87 -26.63 -10.29
CA GLY A 328 -9.36 -26.99 -8.96
C GLY A 328 -10.88 -26.90 -8.85
N GLY A 329 -11.47 -27.82 -8.09
CA GLY A 329 -12.91 -27.87 -7.84
C GLY A 329 -13.39 -26.72 -6.95
N ALA A 330 -14.61 -26.25 -7.15
CA ALA A 330 -15.22 -25.27 -6.25
C ALA A 330 -15.53 -25.90 -4.87
N GLY A 331 -15.39 -25.12 -3.80
CA GLY A 331 -15.91 -25.48 -2.49
C GLY A 331 -17.43 -25.44 -2.45
N GLY A 332 -18.02 -26.29 -1.61
CA GLY A 332 -19.46 -26.35 -1.39
C GLY A 332 -19.96 -25.22 -0.49
N HIS A 333 -21.23 -24.86 -0.62
CA HIS A 333 -21.85 -23.87 0.27
C HIS A 333 -22.08 -24.44 1.67
N GLY A 334 -21.92 -23.58 2.68
CA GLY A 334 -22.31 -23.87 4.06
C GLY A 334 -23.83 -23.96 4.23
N GLY A 335 -24.28 -24.49 5.37
CA GLY A 335 -25.70 -24.63 5.66
C GLY A 335 -26.38 -23.27 5.72
N SER A 336 -27.57 -23.12 5.14
CA SER A 336 -28.24 -21.83 5.00
C SER A 336 -28.42 -21.07 6.33
N LEU A 337 -28.57 -21.77 7.46
CA LEU A 337 -28.64 -21.17 8.80
C LEU A 337 -27.25 -21.10 9.49
N ILE A 338 -26.61 -22.22 9.76
CA ILE A 338 -25.27 -22.26 10.38
C ILE A 338 -24.34 -23.13 9.52
N GLY A 339 -23.19 -22.60 9.14
CA GLY A 339 -22.24 -23.37 8.35
C GLY A 339 -21.24 -22.52 7.59
N ASN A 340 -19.99 -22.92 7.61
CA ASN A 340 -18.96 -22.28 6.79
C ASN A 340 -19.02 -22.81 5.36
N GLY A 341 -18.65 -21.97 4.40
CA GLY A 341 -18.38 -22.44 3.04
C GLY A 341 -17.11 -23.28 2.98
N GLY A 342 -17.09 -24.24 2.06
CA GLY A 342 -15.92 -25.08 1.80
C GLY A 342 -14.83 -24.32 1.03
N ALA A 343 -13.57 -24.68 1.25
CA ALA A 343 -12.47 -24.13 0.47
C ALA A 343 -12.51 -24.62 -1.00
N GLY A 344 -12.05 -23.80 -1.93
CA GLY A 344 -11.78 -24.22 -3.29
C GLY A 344 -10.53 -25.10 -3.37
N GLY A 345 -10.51 -26.05 -4.30
CA GLY A 345 -9.35 -26.91 -4.55
C GLY A 345 -8.24 -26.19 -5.30
N TYR A 346 -7.01 -26.65 -5.15
CA TYR A 346 -5.86 -26.09 -5.85
C TYR A 346 -5.91 -26.38 -7.34
N GLY A 347 -5.38 -25.47 -8.15
CA GLY A 347 -5.12 -25.72 -9.56
C GLY A 347 -3.94 -26.67 -9.77
N GLY A 348 -4.04 -27.52 -10.78
CA GLY A 348 -3.04 -28.50 -11.14
C GLY A 348 -1.78 -27.86 -11.73
N THR A 349 -0.63 -28.44 -11.42
CA THR A 349 0.67 -28.06 -11.97
C THR A 349 0.76 -28.41 -13.46
N ALA A 350 1.48 -27.62 -14.27
CA ALA A 350 1.71 -27.91 -15.69
C ALA A 350 3.16 -27.63 -16.11
N ASP A 351 3.89 -28.62 -16.62
CA ASP A 351 5.31 -28.41 -16.97
C ASP A 351 5.52 -27.43 -18.14
N SER A 352 4.62 -27.41 -19.15
CA SER A 352 4.84 -26.60 -20.36
C SER A 352 3.74 -25.70 -20.90
N ASN A 353 2.48 -25.86 -20.45
CA ASN A 353 1.40 -24.99 -20.90
C ASN A 353 0.79 -24.22 -19.72
N PHE A 354 -0.53 -24.12 -19.61
CA PHE A 354 -1.16 -23.32 -18.57
C PHE A 354 -1.24 -24.12 -17.27
N GLY A 355 -0.80 -23.53 -16.16
CA GLY A 355 -1.15 -24.03 -14.84
C GLY A 355 -2.67 -23.96 -14.64
N GLY A 356 -3.22 -24.93 -13.93
CA GLY A 356 -4.66 -25.01 -13.67
C GLY A 356 -5.14 -23.85 -12.80
N ALA A 357 -6.33 -23.33 -13.06
CA ALA A 357 -6.94 -22.34 -12.18
C ALA A 357 -7.30 -22.96 -10.83
N GLY A 358 -7.18 -22.18 -9.76
CA GLY A 358 -7.71 -22.54 -8.44
C GLY A 358 -9.23 -22.51 -8.40
N GLY A 359 -9.81 -23.38 -7.58
CA GLY A 359 -11.25 -23.46 -7.36
C GLY A 359 -11.77 -22.30 -6.53
N LYS A 360 -13.02 -21.91 -6.75
CA LYS A 360 -13.66 -20.88 -5.91
C LYS A 360 -14.00 -21.44 -4.53
N GLY A 361 -13.90 -20.62 -3.49
CA GLY A 361 -14.47 -20.93 -2.18
C GLY A 361 -15.99 -20.91 -2.22
N GLY A 362 -16.63 -21.70 -1.36
CA GLY A 362 -18.08 -21.71 -1.19
C GLY A 362 -18.55 -20.60 -0.24
N ASP A 363 -19.77 -20.13 -0.41
CA ASP A 363 -20.36 -19.14 0.51
C ASP A 363 -20.75 -19.76 1.85
N GLY A 364 -20.66 -18.97 2.91
CA GLY A 364 -21.16 -19.32 4.24
C GLY A 364 -22.68 -19.21 4.37
N GLY A 365 -23.22 -19.79 5.43
CA GLY A 365 -24.60 -19.65 5.86
C GLY A 365 -24.91 -18.28 6.49
N LEU A 366 -26.10 -18.17 7.10
CA LEU A 366 -26.48 -16.99 7.88
C LEU A 366 -25.49 -16.69 9.01
N PHE A 367 -25.04 -17.74 9.69
CA PHE A 367 -23.96 -17.75 10.67
C PHE A 367 -22.85 -18.66 10.13
N GLY A 368 -21.90 -18.06 9.43
CA GLY A 368 -20.82 -18.82 8.84
C GLY A 368 -19.88 -17.96 8.02
N ASN A 369 -18.62 -18.38 7.99
CA ASN A 369 -17.61 -17.75 7.19
C ASN A 369 -17.66 -18.26 5.75
N GLY A 370 -17.27 -17.41 4.80
CA GLY A 370 -16.99 -17.85 3.44
C GLY A 370 -15.74 -18.74 3.39
N GLY A 371 -15.72 -19.67 2.44
CA GLY A 371 -14.57 -20.55 2.20
C GLY A 371 -13.46 -19.83 1.44
N GLY A 372 -12.20 -20.20 1.70
CA GLY A 372 -11.05 -19.68 0.96
C GLY A 372 -11.07 -20.13 -0.51
N GLY A 373 -10.54 -19.30 -1.41
CA GLY A 373 -10.24 -19.69 -2.78
C GLY A 373 -9.02 -20.61 -2.85
N GLY A 374 -8.99 -21.52 -3.82
CA GLY A 374 -7.82 -22.37 -4.07
C GLY A 374 -6.74 -21.63 -4.84
N ASN A 375 -5.47 -21.95 -4.60
CA ASN A 375 -4.37 -21.34 -5.34
C ASN A 375 -4.31 -21.87 -6.78
N GLY A 376 -3.84 -21.04 -7.72
CA GLY A 376 -3.55 -21.44 -9.08
C GLY A 376 -2.33 -22.35 -9.15
N GLY A 377 -2.37 -23.32 -10.06
CA GLY A 377 -1.27 -24.24 -10.30
C GLY A 377 -0.09 -23.55 -10.99
N PRO A 378 1.16 -23.84 -10.62
CA PRO A 378 2.30 -23.24 -11.28
C PRO A 378 2.58 -23.89 -12.64
N SER A 379 3.25 -23.14 -13.52
CA SER A 379 3.82 -23.67 -14.75
C SER A 379 5.25 -23.19 -15.02
N PRO A 380 6.26 -24.08 -15.02
CA PRO A 380 7.64 -23.67 -15.28
C PRO A 380 7.84 -23.00 -16.63
N THR A 381 7.20 -23.49 -17.69
CA THR A 381 7.45 -22.96 -19.05
C THR A 381 6.28 -22.27 -19.74
N GLY A 382 5.05 -22.41 -19.22
CA GLY A 382 3.88 -21.65 -19.68
C GLY A 382 3.38 -20.65 -18.63
N VAL A 383 2.09 -20.35 -18.63
CA VAL A 383 1.49 -19.33 -17.77
C VAL A 383 1.00 -19.98 -16.48
N GLY A 384 1.28 -19.38 -15.32
CA GLY A 384 0.74 -19.85 -14.05
C GLY A 384 -0.77 -19.69 -13.98
N GLY A 385 -1.45 -20.64 -13.33
CA GLY A 385 -2.91 -20.64 -13.19
C GLY A 385 -3.42 -19.49 -12.34
N VAL A 386 -4.64 -19.02 -12.59
CA VAL A 386 -5.24 -17.97 -11.77
C VAL A 386 -5.67 -18.52 -10.40
N GLY A 387 -5.52 -17.73 -9.34
CA GLY A 387 -6.08 -18.04 -8.03
C GLY A 387 -7.61 -17.98 -8.03
N GLY A 388 -8.23 -18.82 -7.22
CA GLY A 388 -9.67 -18.88 -7.06
C GLY A 388 -10.20 -17.76 -6.17
N ASN A 389 -11.35 -17.20 -6.52
CA ASN A 389 -12.02 -16.23 -5.63
C ASN A 389 -12.54 -16.94 -4.38
N ALA A 390 -12.51 -16.26 -3.25
CA ALA A 390 -13.12 -16.76 -2.03
C ALA A 390 -14.65 -16.68 -2.06
N GLY A 391 -15.29 -17.44 -1.18
CA GLY A 391 -16.71 -17.31 -0.88
C GLY A 391 -16.99 -16.21 0.13
N SER A 392 -18.22 -15.70 0.13
CA SER A 392 -18.66 -14.63 1.04
C SER A 392 -19.43 -15.18 2.24
N ALA A 393 -19.44 -14.43 3.33
CA ALA A 393 -20.42 -14.62 4.40
C ALA A 393 -21.73 -13.90 4.04
N THR A 394 -22.86 -14.28 4.68
CA THR A 394 -24.16 -13.68 4.35
C THR A 394 -24.62 -12.64 5.37
N LEU A 395 -24.92 -13.01 6.62
CA LEU A 395 -25.38 -12.09 7.66
C LEU A 395 -24.35 -11.88 8.78
N PHE A 396 -23.82 -12.98 9.31
CA PHE A 396 -22.76 -13.01 10.31
C PHE A 396 -21.63 -13.92 9.83
N GLY A 397 -20.40 -13.43 9.93
CA GLY A 397 -19.19 -14.18 9.59
C GLY A 397 -18.24 -13.39 8.71
N SER A 398 -17.01 -13.87 8.59
CA SER A 398 -15.99 -13.29 7.73
C SER A 398 -16.07 -13.84 6.30
N GLY A 399 -15.70 -13.02 5.33
CA GLY A 399 -15.41 -13.51 3.98
C GLY A 399 -14.17 -14.42 3.97
N GLY A 400 -14.08 -15.30 2.98
CA GLY A 400 -12.89 -16.14 2.79
C GLY A 400 -11.72 -15.36 2.18
N MET A 401 -10.50 -15.88 2.33
CA MET A 401 -9.32 -15.34 1.64
C MET A 401 -9.28 -15.78 0.18
N GLY A 402 -8.89 -14.89 -0.72
CA GLY A 402 -8.65 -15.22 -2.12
C GLY A 402 -7.45 -16.15 -2.29
N GLY A 403 -7.47 -17.02 -3.29
CA GLY A 403 -6.36 -17.94 -3.58
C GLY A 403 -5.22 -17.23 -4.32
N ASP A 404 -3.99 -17.69 -4.10
CA ASP A 404 -2.81 -17.13 -4.75
C ASP A 404 -2.75 -17.51 -6.24
N GLY A 405 -2.09 -16.68 -7.04
CA GLY A 405 -1.78 -16.98 -8.43
C GLY A 405 -0.64 -18.00 -8.56
N GLY A 406 -0.72 -18.85 -9.58
CA GLY A 406 0.31 -19.83 -9.90
C GLY A 406 1.60 -19.18 -10.38
N ALA A 407 2.74 -19.66 -9.89
CA ALA A 407 4.05 -19.18 -10.32
C ALA A 407 4.43 -19.71 -11.71
N SER A 408 5.34 -19.01 -12.38
CA SER A 408 5.95 -19.44 -13.62
C SER A 408 7.44 -19.16 -13.69
N SER A 409 8.20 -20.01 -14.39
CA SER A 409 9.62 -19.74 -14.64
C SER A 409 9.86 -19.01 -15.96
N LYS A 410 9.09 -19.24 -17.03
CA LYS A 410 9.32 -18.63 -18.36
C LYS A 410 8.10 -17.93 -18.97
N GLY A 411 6.88 -18.29 -18.59
CA GLY A 411 5.68 -17.56 -18.98
C GLY A 411 5.21 -16.58 -17.90
N SER A 412 4.02 -16.03 -18.05
CA SER A 412 3.49 -15.08 -17.07
C SER A 412 3.04 -15.77 -15.78
N GLY A 413 3.15 -15.07 -14.65
CA GLY A 413 2.54 -15.53 -13.40
C GLY A 413 1.02 -15.37 -13.44
N GLY A 414 0.28 -16.25 -12.77
CA GLY A 414 -1.17 -16.18 -12.70
C GLY A 414 -1.64 -15.05 -11.79
N SER A 415 -2.76 -14.39 -12.10
CA SER A 415 -3.37 -13.42 -11.18
C SER A 415 -3.97 -14.13 -9.96
N ALA A 416 -3.97 -13.48 -8.81
CA ALA A 416 -4.63 -14.01 -7.63
C ALA A 416 -6.16 -13.87 -7.68
N GLY A 417 -6.83 -14.59 -6.79
CA GLY A 417 -8.26 -14.49 -6.54
C GLY A 417 -8.60 -13.40 -5.54
N ASN A 418 -9.82 -12.87 -5.65
CA ASN A 418 -10.34 -11.86 -4.75
C ASN A 418 -10.80 -12.48 -3.42
N GLY A 419 -10.66 -11.72 -2.34
CA GLY A 419 -11.25 -12.03 -1.04
C GLY A 419 -12.78 -11.91 -1.06
N GLY A 420 -13.45 -12.70 -0.21
CA GLY A 420 -14.90 -12.73 -0.10
C GLY A 420 -15.44 -11.61 0.76
N ASP A 421 -16.69 -11.23 0.55
CA ASP A 421 -17.33 -10.20 1.38
C ASP A 421 -17.67 -10.74 2.78
N GLY A 422 -17.56 -9.89 3.79
CA GLY A 422 -18.03 -10.15 5.15
C GLY A 422 -19.55 -10.08 5.26
N GLY A 423 -20.10 -10.61 6.36
CA GLY A 423 -21.53 -10.62 6.60
C GLY A 423 -22.16 -9.21 6.66
N LEU A 424 -23.44 -9.12 6.28
CA LEU A 424 -24.18 -7.86 6.22
C LEU A 424 -24.26 -7.12 7.57
N TRP A 425 -24.27 -7.83 8.70
CA TRP A 425 -24.38 -7.23 10.04
C TRP A 425 -23.07 -7.23 10.82
N PHE A 426 -22.40 -8.37 10.93
CA PHE A 426 -21.07 -8.47 11.54
C PHE A 426 -20.19 -9.36 10.68
N GLY A 427 -18.99 -8.88 10.38
CA GLY A 427 -18.08 -9.62 9.53
C GLY A 427 -16.97 -8.76 8.98
N ILE A 428 -15.78 -9.34 8.88
CA ILE A 428 -14.68 -8.73 8.15
C ILE A 428 -14.67 -9.25 6.71
N GLY A 429 -14.28 -8.38 5.78
CA GLY A 429 -13.97 -8.82 4.42
C GLY A 429 -12.72 -9.70 4.42
N GLY A 430 -12.67 -10.68 3.53
CA GLY A 430 -11.49 -11.53 3.38
C GLY A 430 -10.39 -10.84 2.57
N ASP A 431 -9.14 -11.18 2.84
CA ASP A 431 -7.99 -10.64 2.10
C ASP A 431 -7.93 -11.21 0.67
N GLY A 432 -7.41 -10.43 -0.28
CA GLY A 432 -7.09 -10.91 -1.62
C GLY A 432 -5.81 -11.74 -1.65
N GLY A 433 -5.71 -12.69 -2.58
CA GLY A 433 -4.53 -13.54 -2.73
C GLY A 433 -3.32 -12.81 -3.31
N GLU A 434 -2.13 -13.40 -3.16
CA GLU A 434 -0.90 -12.92 -3.79
C GLU A 434 -0.84 -13.32 -5.27
N GLY A 435 -0.30 -12.45 -6.14
CA GLY A 435 -0.06 -12.79 -7.53
C GLY A 435 0.94 -13.94 -7.72
N GLY A 436 0.97 -14.56 -8.89
CA GLY A 436 1.97 -15.57 -9.23
C GLY A 436 3.30 -14.95 -9.64
N HIS A 437 4.42 -15.44 -9.09
CA HIS A 437 5.76 -14.99 -9.51
C HIS A 437 6.08 -15.40 -10.96
N SER A 438 6.90 -14.62 -11.66
CA SER A 438 7.45 -14.98 -12.97
C SER A 438 8.97 -14.82 -12.97
N ALA A 439 9.75 -15.90 -13.09
CA ALA A 439 11.21 -15.78 -13.00
C ALA A 439 11.83 -15.14 -14.27
N MET A 440 11.41 -15.56 -15.46
CA MET A 440 11.97 -15.12 -16.75
C MET A 440 10.88 -14.77 -17.78
N GLY A 441 9.60 -14.72 -17.38
CA GLY A 441 8.50 -14.45 -18.30
C GLY A 441 8.14 -12.99 -18.44
N THR A 442 7.12 -12.73 -19.27
CA THR A 442 6.73 -11.38 -19.73
C THR A 442 6.01 -10.53 -18.69
N SER A 443 5.37 -11.15 -17.69
CA SER A 443 4.71 -10.43 -16.59
C SER A 443 4.46 -11.32 -15.37
N ALA A 444 4.50 -10.75 -14.17
CA ALA A 444 4.03 -11.41 -12.96
C ALA A 444 2.54 -11.20 -12.75
N GLY A 445 1.95 -12.04 -11.91
CA GLY A 445 0.54 -12.00 -11.54
C GLY A 445 0.20 -10.79 -10.68
N ASN A 446 -0.98 -10.21 -10.92
CA ASN A 446 -1.54 -9.18 -10.05
C ASN A 446 -2.10 -9.81 -8.77
N GLY A 447 -2.02 -9.09 -7.66
CA GLY A 447 -2.69 -9.45 -6.41
C GLY A 447 -4.21 -9.25 -6.49
N GLY A 448 -4.94 -10.03 -5.69
CA GLY A 448 -6.40 -10.03 -5.66
C GLY A 448 -6.95 -8.86 -4.84
N SER A 449 -8.16 -8.40 -5.13
CA SER A 449 -8.79 -7.37 -4.29
C SER A 449 -9.28 -7.96 -2.97
N GLY A 450 -9.22 -7.19 -1.89
CA GLY A 450 -9.86 -7.53 -0.63
C GLY A 450 -11.39 -7.43 -0.70
N GLY A 451 -12.07 -8.23 0.10
CA GLY A 451 -13.52 -8.26 0.21
C GLY A 451 -14.08 -7.09 1.03
N ASN A 452 -15.33 -6.74 0.79
CA ASN A 452 -16.00 -5.64 1.48
C ASN A 452 -16.50 -6.07 2.87
N ALA A 453 -16.75 -5.09 3.72
CA ALA A 453 -17.48 -5.26 4.98
C ALA A 453 -18.69 -4.31 5.02
N TYR A 454 -19.81 -4.73 5.63
CA TYR A 454 -21.07 -3.98 5.54
C TYR A 454 -21.53 -3.36 6.85
N GLY A 455 -21.86 -4.16 7.87
CA GLY A 455 -22.38 -3.67 9.14
C GLY A 455 -21.26 -3.22 10.08
N PHE A 456 -20.80 -4.12 10.93
CA PHE A 456 -19.67 -3.94 11.82
C PHE A 456 -18.51 -4.85 11.40
N GLY A 457 -17.37 -4.26 11.07
CA GLY A 457 -16.16 -4.97 10.67
C GLY A 457 -15.34 -4.20 9.65
N SER A 458 -14.04 -4.47 9.64
CA SER A 458 -13.12 -3.92 8.65
C SER A 458 -13.18 -4.72 7.35
N ALA A 459 -12.95 -4.04 6.24
CA ALA A 459 -12.81 -4.71 4.95
C ALA A 459 -11.46 -5.41 4.81
N GLY A 460 -11.38 -6.37 3.90
CA GLY A 460 -10.16 -7.14 3.65
C GLY A 460 -9.12 -6.35 2.88
N ASN A 461 -7.85 -6.68 3.09
CA ASN A 461 -6.73 -6.08 2.38
C ASN A 461 -6.61 -6.63 0.96
N GLY A 462 -6.10 -5.82 0.05
CA GLY A 462 -5.68 -6.28 -1.26
C GLY A 462 -4.39 -7.08 -1.18
N GLY A 463 -4.30 -8.16 -1.94
CA GLY A 463 -3.12 -9.02 -1.98
C GLY A 463 -1.95 -8.37 -2.74
N PRO A 464 -0.71 -8.74 -2.42
CA PRO A 464 0.47 -8.21 -3.10
C PRO A 464 0.53 -8.70 -4.56
N GLY A 465 1.01 -7.84 -5.44
CA GLY A 465 1.41 -8.20 -6.79
C GLY A 465 2.78 -8.85 -6.79
N ALA A 466 2.99 -9.81 -7.69
CA ALA A 466 4.14 -10.68 -7.62
C ALA A 466 5.37 -10.17 -8.36
N VAL A 467 6.50 -10.76 -7.99
CA VAL A 467 7.81 -10.50 -8.58
C VAL A 467 7.92 -11.05 -10.00
N ALA A 468 8.35 -10.22 -10.94
CA ALA A 468 8.79 -10.60 -12.27
C ALA A 468 10.32 -10.42 -12.40
N GLY A 469 11.06 -11.47 -12.72
CA GLY A 469 12.51 -11.40 -12.89
C GLY A 469 12.97 -10.88 -14.26
N ALA A 470 12.14 -10.97 -15.30
CA ALA A 470 12.45 -10.45 -16.65
C ALA A 470 11.28 -9.74 -17.35
N GLY A 471 10.19 -9.46 -16.63
CA GLY A 471 8.95 -8.91 -17.18
C GLY A 471 8.29 -7.86 -16.27
N LEU A 472 7.07 -7.44 -16.60
CA LEU A 472 6.29 -6.48 -15.79
C LEU A 472 6.01 -7.00 -14.38
N GLY A 473 6.30 -6.19 -13.36
CA GLY A 473 5.94 -6.50 -11.98
C GLY A 473 4.42 -6.53 -11.80
N GLY A 474 3.91 -7.47 -11.00
CA GLY A 474 2.47 -7.61 -10.77
C GLY A 474 1.90 -6.41 -10.01
N ALA A 475 0.73 -5.91 -10.39
CA ALA A 475 0.07 -4.85 -9.61
C ALA A 475 -0.48 -5.42 -8.28
N GLY A 476 -0.41 -4.63 -7.22
CA GLY A 476 -1.09 -4.94 -5.97
C GLY A 476 -2.61 -4.81 -6.08
N GLY A 477 -3.33 -5.67 -5.38
CA GLY A 477 -4.79 -5.67 -5.33
C GLY A 477 -5.34 -4.49 -4.54
N ALA A 478 -6.54 -4.03 -4.87
CA ALA A 478 -7.20 -2.97 -4.09
C ALA A 478 -7.73 -3.51 -2.76
N GLY A 479 -7.71 -2.69 -1.70
CA GLY A 479 -8.39 -2.99 -0.46
C GLY A 479 -9.92 -2.91 -0.60
N GLY A 480 -10.64 -3.73 0.16
CA GLY A 480 -12.10 -3.75 0.17
C GLY A 480 -12.71 -2.52 0.85
N ASN A 481 -13.98 -2.23 0.57
CA ASN A 481 -14.68 -1.10 1.21
C ASN A 481 -15.43 -1.53 2.47
N ALA A 482 -15.45 -0.67 3.49
CA ALA A 482 -16.30 -0.81 4.67
C ALA A 482 -17.52 0.13 4.56
N TYR A 483 -18.74 -0.40 4.54
CA TYR A 483 -19.96 0.39 4.32
C TYR A 483 -20.57 0.99 5.60
N GLY A 484 -20.36 0.35 6.75
CA GLY A 484 -20.90 0.74 8.05
C GLY A 484 -19.83 1.23 9.01
N PHE A 485 -19.61 0.49 10.08
CA PHE A 485 -18.61 0.77 11.11
C PHE A 485 -17.39 -0.14 10.94
N GLY A 486 -16.30 0.46 10.50
CA GLY A 486 -15.03 -0.24 10.32
C GLY A 486 -14.15 0.42 9.27
N ASP A 487 -12.91 -0.01 9.23
CA ASP A 487 -11.90 0.58 8.36
C ASP A 487 -11.94 -0.06 6.96
N GLY A 488 -11.62 0.74 5.94
CA GLY A 488 -11.36 0.23 4.60
C GLY A 488 -10.07 -0.60 4.58
N GLY A 489 -10.02 -1.63 3.74
CA GLY A 489 -8.85 -2.50 3.64
C GLY A 489 -7.65 -1.80 3.02
N HIS A 490 -6.44 -2.20 3.39
CA HIS A 490 -5.23 -1.67 2.78
C HIS A 490 -5.06 -2.18 1.35
N GLY A 491 -4.48 -1.37 0.46
CA GLY A 491 -4.08 -1.82 -0.87
C GLY A 491 -2.81 -2.68 -0.81
N GLY A 492 -2.74 -3.70 -1.65
CA GLY A 492 -1.59 -4.58 -1.75
C GLY A 492 -0.38 -3.89 -2.39
N THR A 493 0.82 -4.33 -2.04
CA THR A 493 2.06 -3.80 -2.64
C THR A 493 2.19 -4.26 -4.09
N GLY A 494 2.76 -3.41 -4.96
CA GLY A 494 3.17 -3.80 -6.30
C GLY A 494 4.45 -4.64 -6.28
N GLY A 495 4.55 -5.57 -7.23
CA GLY A 495 5.65 -6.50 -7.35
C GLY A 495 6.88 -5.93 -8.06
N PHE A 496 8.04 -6.50 -7.77
CA PHE A 496 9.30 -6.12 -8.41
C PHE A 496 9.33 -6.49 -9.91
N SER A 497 10.02 -5.69 -10.73
CA SER A 497 10.32 -6.00 -12.14
C SER A 497 11.83 -6.05 -12.41
N GLY A 498 12.31 -7.14 -13.00
CA GLY A 498 13.67 -7.27 -13.53
C GLY A 498 13.77 -7.12 -15.05
N GLY A 499 12.68 -6.86 -15.77
CA GLY A 499 12.66 -6.77 -17.23
C GLY A 499 13.14 -5.42 -17.79
N ALA A 500 13.79 -5.45 -18.96
CA ALA A 500 14.19 -4.24 -19.68
C ALA A 500 12.98 -3.62 -20.39
N SER A 501 12.63 -2.37 -20.03
CA SER A 501 11.41 -1.63 -20.44
C SER A 501 10.13 -1.96 -19.66
N ASP A 502 10.21 -2.83 -18.66
CA ASP A 502 9.05 -3.27 -17.89
C ASP A 502 9.03 -2.63 -16.51
N ASN A 503 7.97 -1.87 -16.23
CA ASN A 503 7.85 -1.12 -14.98
C ASN A 503 7.63 -2.04 -13.78
N GLY A 504 8.02 -1.55 -12.60
CA GLY A 504 7.59 -2.13 -11.34
C GLY A 504 6.06 -2.11 -11.24
N GLY A 505 5.50 -3.10 -10.54
CA GLY A 505 4.06 -3.21 -10.35
C GLY A 505 3.51 -2.01 -9.58
N LYS A 506 2.33 -1.52 -9.93
CA LYS A 506 1.68 -0.44 -9.16
C LYS A 506 1.18 -0.98 -7.83
N GLY A 507 1.21 -0.17 -6.78
CA GLY A 507 0.51 -0.46 -5.54
C GLY A 507 -1.00 -0.38 -5.70
N GLY A 508 -1.73 -1.23 -4.99
CA GLY A 508 -3.18 -1.24 -4.97
C GLY A 508 -3.75 -0.05 -4.21
N ALA A 509 -4.93 0.43 -4.61
CA ALA A 509 -5.61 1.49 -3.87
C ALA A 509 -6.12 0.97 -2.52
N GLY A 510 -6.10 1.82 -1.50
CA GLY A 510 -6.77 1.56 -0.24
C GLY A 510 -8.29 1.63 -0.39
N GLY A 511 -8.99 0.80 0.37
CA GLY A 511 -10.45 0.72 0.39
C GLY A 511 -11.07 1.87 1.17
N ASN A 512 -12.30 2.25 0.82
CA ASN A 512 -12.99 3.35 1.49
C ASN A 512 -13.76 2.84 2.72
N ALA A 513 -13.75 3.62 3.80
CA ALA A 513 -14.81 3.60 4.80
C ALA A 513 -15.94 4.54 4.36
N ARG A 514 -17.20 4.10 4.43
CA ARG A 514 -18.35 4.87 3.90
C ARG A 514 -19.11 5.64 4.97
N LEU A 515 -19.42 5.02 6.12
CA LEU A 515 -20.15 5.68 7.20
C LEU A 515 -19.22 6.14 8.34
N SER A 516 -18.49 5.22 8.97
CA SER A 516 -17.57 5.52 10.07
C SER A 516 -16.39 4.55 10.08
N GLY A 517 -15.17 5.09 10.08
CA GLY A 517 -13.92 4.33 10.07
C GLY A 517 -12.85 5.01 9.23
N ALA A 518 -11.60 4.60 9.39
CA ALA A 518 -10.49 5.09 8.59
C ALA A 518 -10.56 4.52 7.16
N GLY A 519 -10.13 5.33 6.18
CA GLY A 519 -9.83 4.81 4.86
C GLY A 519 -8.58 3.92 4.92
N GLY A 520 -8.55 2.86 4.13
CA GLY A 520 -7.39 1.99 4.02
C GLY A 520 -6.21 2.71 3.37
N ALA A 521 -4.98 2.42 3.81
CA ALA A 521 -3.80 2.95 3.14
C ALA A 521 -3.61 2.33 1.75
N GLY A 522 -3.07 3.11 0.80
CA GLY A 522 -2.66 2.58 -0.49
C GLY A 522 -1.38 1.75 -0.39
N GLY A 523 -1.25 0.73 -1.23
CA GLY A 523 -0.08 -0.14 -1.27
C GLY A 523 1.13 0.54 -1.89
N ALA A 524 2.33 0.14 -1.48
CA ALA A 524 3.56 0.62 -2.09
C ALA A 524 3.67 0.17 -3.56
N GLY A 525 4.29 0.97 -4.42
CA GLY A 525 4.69 0.58 -5.76
C GLY A 525 5.92 -0.32 -5.73
N GLY A 526 5.98 -1.31 -6.63
CA GLY A 526 7.07 -2.24 -6.76
C GLY A 526 8.31 -1.59 -7.37
N ALA A 527 9.49 -1.99 -6.92
CA ALA A 527 10.75 -1.54 -7.50
C ALA A 527 10.99 -2.17 -8.89
N SER A 528 11.84 -1.55 -9.69
CA SER A 528 12.27 -2.07 -10.98
C SER A 528 13.79 -2.04 -11.08
N ALA A 529 14.44 -3.10 -11.53
CA ALA A 529 15.87 -3.08 -11.79
C ALA A 529 16.21 -2.36 -13.11
N LEU A 530 15.33 -2.44 -14.11
CA LEU A 530 15.67 -2.12 -15.50
C LEU A 530 14.72 -1.14 -16.21
N SER A 531 13.72 -0.61 -15.51
CA SER A 531 12.75 0.36 -16.02
C SER A 531 12.27 1.28 -14.89
N THR A 532 11.16 2.00 -15.09
CA THR A 532 10.58 2.88 -14.08
C THR A 532 9.95 2.13 -12.91
N GLY A 533 10.09 2.68 -11.71
CA GLY A 533 9.47 2.11 -10.52
C GLY A 533 7.94 2.21 -10.58
N GLY A 534 7.25 1.27 -9.95
CA GLY A 534 5.79 1.27 -9.89
C GLY A 534 5.26 2.43 -9.06
N ALA A 535 4.13 3.02 -9.46
CA ALA A 535 3.49 4.05 -8.65
C ALA A 535 2.88 3.45 -7.38
N GLY A 536 2.88 4.21 -6.27
CA GLY A 536 2.13 3.87 -5.07
C GLY A 536 0.62 4.00 -5.28
N GLY A 537 -0.15 3.19 -4.57
CA GLY A 537 -1.61 3.24 -4.59
C GLY A 537 -2.16 4.43 -3.81
N ASN A 538 -3.30 4.97 -4.21
CA ASN A 538 -3.96 6.03 -3.45
C ASN A 538 -4.55 5.47 -2.15
N GLY A 539 -4.58 6.27 -1.09
CA GLY A 539 -5.32 5.96 0.13
C GLY A 539 -6.83 6.06 -0.08
N GLY A 540 -7.58 5.20 0.61
CA GLY A 540 -9.04 5.20 0.60
C GLY A 540 -9.63 6.35 1.42
N PHE A 541 -10.88 6.69 1.14
CA PHE A 541 -11.59 7.73 1.89
C PHE A 541 -11.98 7.25 3.30
N GLY A 542 -11.89 8.14 4.28
CA GLY A 542 -12.48 7.96 5.59
C GLY A 542 -14.01 8.03 5.55
N GLY A 543 -14.65 7.44 6.55
CA GLY A 543 -16.10 7.38 6.71
C GLY A 543 -16.75 8.76 6.63
N LEU A 544 -17.93 8.86 6.04
CA LEU A 544 -18.64 10.14 5.85
C LEU A 544 -18.75 10.94 7.15
N LEU A 545 -19.02 10.29 8.29
CA LEU A 545 -19.13 10.96 9.58
C LEU A 545 -17.76 11.11 10.23
N TYR A 546 -17.16 9.97 10.63
CA TYR A 546 -15.91 9.91 11.39
C TYR A 546 -14.89 9.02 10.69
N GLY A 547 -13.63 9.40 10.82
CA GLY A 547 -12.49 8.61 10.39
C GLY A 547 -11.59 9.37 9.41
N PRO A 548 -10.26 9.26 9.57
CA PRO A 548 -9.32 9.89 8.67
C PRO A 548 -9.30 9.20 7.31
N GLY A 549 -8.85 9.91 6.28
CA GLY A 549 -8.48 9.29 5.01
C GLY A 549 -7.24 8.41 5.17
N GLY A 550 -7.16 7.36 4.36
CA GLY A 550 -5.99 6.49 4.33
C GLY A 550 -4.78 7.19 3.71
N ALA A 551 -3.58 6.84 4.16
CA ALA A 551 -2.35 7.35 3.55
C ALA A 551 -2.16 6.79 2.13
N GLY A 552 -1.55 7.55 1.24
CA GLY A 552 -1.08 7.06 -0.05
C GLY A 552 0.15 6.17 0.10
N GLY A 553 0.29 5.17 -0.78
CA GLY A 553 1.44 4.28 -0.82
C GLY A 553 2.68 4.96 -1.40
N VAL A 554 3.85 4.53 -0.96
CA VAL A 554 5.13 5.02 -1.52
C VAL A 554 5.34 4.52 -2.95
N GLY A 555 6.00 5.30 -3.80
CA GLY A 555 6.41 4.86 -5.13
C GLY A 555 7.65 3.95 -5.09
N GLY A 556 7.74 3.01 -6.03
CA GLY A 556 8.84 2.08 -6.16
C GLY A 556 10.10 2.72 -6.74
N SER A 557 11.27 2.24 -6.35
CA SER A 557 12.56 2.71 -6.88
C SER A 557 12.89 2.10 -8.25
N ALA A 558 13.62 2.85 -9.09
CA ALA A 558 14.20 2.38 -10.34
C ALA A 558 15.71 2.16 -10.23
N GLY A 559 16.20 1.06 -10.80
CA GLY A 559 17.62 0.66 -10.77
C GLY A 559 18.42 1.03 -12.01
N ALA A 560 17.80 1.06 -13.20
CA ALA A 560 18.51 1.27 -14.45
C ALA A 560 18.74 2.74 -14.76
N THR A 561 19.87 3.01 -15.41
CA THR A 561 20.24 4.35 -15.89
C THR A 561 19.17 4.92 -16.81
N GLY A 562 18.59 6.05 -16.43
CA GLY A 562 17.60 6.78 -17.23
C GLY A 562 16.16 6.46 -16.89
N SER A 563 15.92 5.55 -15.93
CA SER A 563 14.58 5.17 -15.51
C SER A 563 14.10 5.95 -14.30
N ALA A 564 12.90 6.53 -14.38
CA ALA A 564 12.33 7.31 -13.29
C ALA A 564 11.83 6.44 -12.13
N GLY A 565 11.90 6.96 -10.91
CA GLY A 565 11.21 6.38 -9.76
C GLY A 565 9.68 6.49 -9.90
N GLY A 566 8.95 5.57 -9.27
CA GLY A 566 7.49 5.61 -9.27
C GLY A 566 6.96 6.78 -8.44
N ALA A 567 5.84 7.39 -8.86
CA ALA A 567 5.19 8.42 -8.06
C ALA A 567 4.56 7.82 -6.79
N GLY A 568 4.51 8.59 -5.71
CA GLY A 568 3.73 8.25 -4.53
C GLY A 568 2.23 8.41 -4.76
N GLY A 569 1.42 7.59 -4.10
CA GLY A 569 -0.03 7.66 -4.16
C GLY A 569 -0.59 8.85 -3.37
N GLY A 570 -1.73 9.39 -3.80
CA GLY A 570 -2.42 10.45 -3.06
C GLY A 570 -3.04 9.93 -1.76
N GLY A 571 -3.10 10.77 -0.74
CA GLY A 571 -3.84 10.50 0.48
C GLY A 571 -5.36 10.58 0.27
N GLY A 572 -6.11 9.74 0.97
CA GLY A 572 -7.56 9.72 0.91
C GLY A 572 -8.19 10.93 1.60
N LEU A 573 -9.38 11.32 1.16
CA LEU A 573 -10.20 12.32 1.84
C LEU A 573 -10.61 11.86 3.25
N GLY A 574 -10.63 12.78 4.21
CA GLY A 574 -11.22 12.58 5.53
C GLY A 574 -12.74 12.60 5.52
N GLY A 575 -13.34 12.10 6.61
CA GLY A 575 -14.76 12.27 6.91
C GLY A 575 -15.18 13.72 7.18
N LEU A 576 -16.43 13.92 7.60
CA LEU A 576 -16.90 15.23 8.09
C LEU A 576 -16.08 15.69 9.30
N PHE A 577 -15.67 14.78 10.19
CA PHE A 577 -14.88 15.07 11.39
C PHE A 577 -13.49 14.41 11.38
N GLY A 578 -13.01 13.99 10.21
CA GLY A 578 -11.75 13.25 10.07
C GLY A 578 -10.72 14.02 9.26
N ALA A 579 -9.45 13.86 9.61
CA ALA A 579 -8.33 14.43 8.86
C ALA A 579 -8.18 13.76 7.48
N GLY A 580 -7.59 14.48 6.53
CA GLY A 580 -7.16 13.87 5.27
C GLY A 580 -5.94 12.96 5.47
N GLY A 581 -5.82 11.93 4.64
CA GLY A 581 -4.67 11.03 4.66
C GLY A 581 -3.41 11.68 4.10
N ALA A 582 -2.23 11.31 4.57
CA ALA A 582 -0.97 11.79 4.01
C ALA A 582 -0.73 11.22 2.60
N GLY A 583 -0.07 11.98 1.73
CA GLY A 583 0.43 11.48 0.44
C GLY A 583 1.66 10.59 0.62
N GLY A 584 1.80 9.59 -0.25
CA GLY A 584 2.97 8.70 -0.25
C GLY A 584 4.20 9.37 -0.85
N ALA A 585 5.39 9.00 -0.40
CA ALA A 585 6.64 9.49 -0.98
C ALA A 585 6.86 8.93 -2.39
N GLY A 586 7.55 9.66 -3.26
CA GLY A 586 8.02 9.15 -4.55
C GLY A 586 9.24 8.25 -4.43
N GLY A 587 9.38 7.30 -5.35
CA GLY A 587 10.50 6.37 -5.41
C GLY A 587 11.77 6.98 -6.01
N ALA A 588 12.93 6.41 -5.73
CA ALA A 588 14.19 6.89 -6.30
C ALA A 588 14.33 6.55 -7.79
N GLY A 589 14.95 7.44 -8.57
CA GLY A 589 15.32 7.21 -9.97
C GLY A 589 16.64 6.45 -10.13
N GLY A 590 16.81 5.76 -11.26
CA GLY A 590 18.00 4.96 -11.56
C GLY A 590 19.00 5.74 -12.43
N GLY A 591 20.25 5.86 -11.99
CA GLY A 591 21.36 6.48 -12.74
C GLY A 591 21.02 7.84 -13.36
N ALA A 592 20.57 7.88 -14.61
CA ALA A 592 20.17 9.12 -15.31
C ALA A 592 18.67 9.48 -15.19
N GLY A 593 17.87 8.72 -14.45
CA GLY A 593 16.42 8.88 -14.37
C GLY A 593 15.97 9.67 -13.13
N ASP A 594 14.84 10.34 -13.27
CA ASP A 594 14.30 11.26 -12.27
C ASP A 594 13.73 10.54 -11.05
N GLY A 595 13.74 11.19 -9.90
CA GLY A 595 12.97 10.75 -8.75
C GLY A 595 11.47 10.83 -9.02
N GLY A 596 10.70 9.89 -8.49
CA GLY A 596 9.24 9.93 -8.57
C GLY A 596 8.67 11.11 -7.79
N ALA A 597 7.57 11.70 -8.25
CA ALA A 597 6.88 12.73 -7.49
C ALA A 597 6.23 12.17 -6.23
N GLY A 598 6.16 12.96 -5.15
CA GLY A 598 5.36 12.66 -3.98
C GLY A 598 3.86 12.81 -4.25
N GLY A 599 3.05 11.98 -3.61
CA GLY A 599 1.60 12.04 -3.68
C GLY A 599 1.05 13.26 -2.92
N HIS A 600 -0.08 13.79 -3.37
CA HIS A 600 -0.76 14.87 -2.65
C HIS A 600 -1.41 14.35 -1.36
N GLY A 601 -1.47 15.17 -0.32
CA GLY A 601 -2.26 14.90 0.87
C GLY A 601 -3.76 15.00 0.59
N GLY A 602 -4.54 14.17 1.26
CA GLY A 602 -5.99 14.18 1.18
C GLY A 602 -6.58 15.40 1.88
N ALA A 603 -7.72 15.88 1.39
CA ALA A 603 -8.45 16.97 2.03
C ALA A 603 -9.40 16.47 3.13
N SER A 604 -9.71 17.34 4.08
CA SER A 604 -10.79 17.18 5.05
C SER A 604 -12.08 17.84 4.56
N ARG A 605 -13.25 17.47 5.12
CA ARG A 605 -14.54 18.01 4.66
C ARG A 605 -15.08 19.16 5.49
N LEU A 606 -15.47 18.92 6.76
CA LEU A 606 -16.11 19.95 7.60
C LEU A 606 -15.21 20.40 8.75
N ILE A 607 -14.69 19.44 9.50
CA ILE A 607 -13.78 19.61 10.63
C ILE A 607 -12.67 18.57 10.50
N GLY A 608 -11.43 19.02 10.46
CA GLY A 608 -10.26 18.15 10.38
C GLY A 608 -9.13 18.81 9.58
N ASP A 609 -7.92 18.39 9.88
CA ASP A 609 -6.73 18.91 9.21
C ASP A 609 -6.55 18.28 7.84
N GLY A 610 -5.96 19.00 6.89
CA GLY A 610 -5.54 18.42 5.63
C GLY A 610 -4.35 17.47 5.82
N GLY A 611 -4.30 16.40 5.02
CA GLY A 611 -3.17 15.48 5.04
C GLY A 611 -1.90 16.13 4.49
N ALA A 612 -0.72 15.76 5.00
CA ALA A 612 0.55 16.24 4.44
C ALA A 612 0.79 15.67 3.04
N GLY A 613 1.47 16.42 2.17
CA GLY A 613 1.97 15.91 0.90
C GLY A 613 3.20 15.00 1.09
N GLY A 614 3.35 14.02 0.22
CA GLY A 614 4.49 13.10 0.23
C GLY A 614 5.75 13.75 -0.31
N ALA A 615 6.92 13.33 0.18
CA ALA A 615 8.20 13.81 -0.35
C ALA A 615 8.45 13.29 -1.77
N GLY A 616 9.17 14.06 -2.59
CA GLY A 616 9.68 13.60 -3.87
C GLY A 616 10.86 12.64 -3.71
N GLY A 617 11.00 11.72 -4.65
CA GLY A 617 12.04 10.70 -4.67
C GLY A 617 13.42 11.26 -5.05
N LEU A 618 14.47 10.54 -4.68
CA LEU A 618 15.84 10.89 -5.04
C LEU A 618 16.03 10.75 -6.56
N GLY A 619 16.65 11.73 -7.21
CA GLY A 619 17.12 11.62 -8.59
C GLY A 619 18.30 10.65 -8.70
N GLY A 620 18.46 10.07 -9.89
CA GLY A 620 19.54 9.13 -10.14
C GLY A 620 20.95 9.76 -10.04
N THR A 621 21.96 8.90 -9.85
CA THR A 621 23.35 9.30 -9.57
C THR A 621 24.12 9.96 -10.72
N THR A 622 23.64 9.88 -11.96
CA THR A 622 24.38 10.33 -13.16
C THR A 622 23.76 11.50 -13.91
N ALA A 623 22.44 11.70 -13.89
CA ALA A 623 21.80 12.84 -14.58
C ALA A 623 20.35 13.17 -14.18
N GLY A 624 19.69 12.36 -13.33
CA GLY A 624 18.24 12.52 -13.11
C GLY A 624 17.87 13.62 -12.12
N ASP A 625 16.74 14.26 -12.33
CA ASP A 625 16.22 15.29 -11.44
C ASP A 625 15.63 14.68 -10.15
N GLY A 626 15.62 15.43 -9.06
CA GLY A 626 14.88 15.05 -7.87
C GLY A 626 13.37 15.13 -8.12
N GLY A 627 12.61 14.19 -7.57
CA GLY A 627 11.16 14.19 -7.72
C GLY A 627 10.50 15.39 -7.05
N ALA A 628 9.41 15.92 -7.60
CA ALA A 628 8.65 16.98 -6.94
C ALA A 628 7.99 16.48 -5.64
N GLY A 629 7.91 17.32 -4.62
CA GLY A 629 7.08 17.08 -3.44
C GLY A 629 5.59 17.22 -3.74
N GLY A 630 4.77 16.40 -3.10
CA GLY A 630 3.31 16.45 -3.23
C GLY A 630 2.70 17.63 -2.50
N ALA A 631 1.59 18.18 -3.00
CA ALA A 631 0.87 19.23 -2.30
C ALA A 631 0.22 18.71 -1.00
N GLY A 632 0.13 19.55 0.03
CA GLY A 632 -0.68 19.28 1.21
C GLY A 632 -2.17 19.39 0.91
N GLY A 633 -2.98 18.62 1.61
CA GLY A 633 -4.43 18.62 1.49
C GLY A 633 -5.06 19.84 2.16
N ALA A 634 -6.21 20.27 1.67
CA ALA A 634 -6.98 21.34 2.31
C ALA A 634 -7.63 20.83 3.62
N ALA A 635 -7.75 21.70 4.60
CA ALA A 635 -8.51 21.45 5.82
C ALA A 635 -10.03 21.42 5.59
N GLY A 636 -10.77 21.01 6.61
CA GLY A 636 -12.23 21.06 6.62
C GLY A 636 -12.76 22.50 6.58
N VAL A 637 -13.91 22.70 5.95
CA VAL A 637 -14.47 24.04 5.67
C VAL A 637 -14.63 24.92 6.92
N LEU A 638 -14.96 24.35 8.08
CA LEU A 638 -15.17 25.13 9.31
C LEU A 638 -13.93 25.18 10.21
N TYR A 639 -13.24 24.05 10.40
CA TYR A 639 -12.12 23.95 11.32
C TYR A 639 -11.04 23.00 10.80
N GLY A 640 -9.78 23.41 10.91
CA GLY A 640 -8.61 22.56 10.73
C GLY A 640 -7.46 23.29 10.06
N ALA A 641 -6.23 22.82 10.28
CA ALA A 641 -5.04 23.32 9.60
C ALA A 641 -4.87 22.66 8.22
N GLY A 642 -4.41 23.43 7.24
CA GLY A 642 -4.01 22.86 5.96
C GLY A 642 -2.80 21.94 6.10
N GLY A 643 -2.74 20.89 5.30
CA GLY A 643 -1.61 19.96 5.33
C GLY A 643 -0.33 20.60 4.81
N ALA A 644 0.83 20.24 5.37
CA ALA A 644 2.11 20.71 4.84
C ALA A 644 2.38 20.13 3.45
N GLY A 645 3.05 20.88 2.58
CA GLY A 645 3.57 20.38 1.32
C GLY A 645 4.77 19.45 1.54
N GLY A 646 4.92 18.44 0.69
CA GLY A 646 6.04 17.51 0.73
C GLY A 646 7.34 18.15 0.25
N ALA A 647 8.48 17.73 0.79
CA ALA A 647 9.78 18.18 0.31
C ALA A 647 10.08 17.66 -1.10
N GLY A 648 10.78 18.44 -1.90
CA GLY A 648 11.35 18.00 -3.17
C GLY A 648 12.53 17.06 -2.97
N GLY A 649 12.70 16.13 -3.90
CA GLY A 649 13.74 15.13 -3.91
C GLY A 649 15.11 15.73 -4.23
N TYR A 650 16.16 15.09 -3.74
CA TYR A 650 17.53 15.50 -4.03
C TYR A 650 17.99 15.04 -5.41
N SER A 651 18.98 15.71 -6.00
CA SER A 651 19.72 15.25 -7.18
C SER A 651 21.25 15.42 -7.03
N PHE A 652 21.98 14.47 -7.61
CA PHE A 652 23.45 14.52 -7.71
C PHE A 652 23.94 15.34 -8.92
N LYS A 653 23.19 15.38 -10.01
CA LYS A 653 23.63 16.00 -11.28
C LYS A 653 22.55 16.72 -12.05
N GLY A 654 21.29 16.31 -11.88
CA GLY A 654 20.12 17.04 -12.37
C GLY A 654 19.70 18.13 -11.40
N ASP A 655 18.49 18.63 -11.61
CA ASP A 655 17.87 19.63 -10.77
C ASP A 655 17.28 19.00 -9.50
N GLY A 656 17.26 19.76 -8.42
CA GLY A 656 16.57 19.38 -7.20
C GLY A 656 15.05 19.46 -7.43
N GLY A 657 14.31 18.54 -6.86
CA GLY A 657 12.86 18.53 -7.00
C GLY A 657 12.22 19.76 -6.37
N VAL A 658 11.15 20.28 -6.96
CA VAL A 658 10.39 21.38 -6.35
C VAL A 658 9.64 20.90 -5.11
N GLY A 659 9.54 21.75 -4.08
CA GLY A 659 8.72 21.49 -2.90
C GLY A 659 7.23 21.63 -3.22
N GLY A 660 6.40 20.79 -2.59
CA GLY A 660 4.95 20.82 -2.74
C GLY A 660 4.31 22.04 -2.06
N ALA A 661 3.20 22.54 -2.59
CA ALA A 661 2.45 23.61 -1.93
C ALA A 661 1.80 23.12 -0.62
N GLY A 662 1.69 23.98 0.39
CA GLY A 662 0.87 23.74 1.56
C GLY A 662 -0.61 23.86 1.24
N GLY A 663 -1.44 23.08 1.95
CA GLY A 663 -2.89 23.12 1.82
C GLY A 663 -3.50 24.33 2.52
N HIS A 664 -4.70 24.73 2.09
CA HIS A 664 -5.43 25.82 2.73
C HIS A 664 -6.00 25.40 4.08
N GLY A 665 -6.00 26.33 5.05
CA GLY A 665 -6.69 26.18 6.33
C GLY A 665 -8.21 26.24 6.18
N GLY A 666 -8.93 25.83 7.22
CA GLY A 666 -10.40 25.82 7.20
C GLY A 666 -10.95 27.23 7.02
N SER A 667 -11.97 27.41 6.18
CA SER A 667 -12.47 28.74 5.81
C SER A 667 -12.90 29.61 6.99
N LEU A 668 -13.35 29.03 8.10
CA LEU A 668 -13.66 29.78 9.32
C LEU A 668 -12.49 29.80 10.31
N ILE A 669 -11.99 28.64 10.76
CA ILE A 669 -10.86 28.55 11.70
C ILE A 669 -9.82 27.59 11.14
N GLY A 670 -8.58 28.04 11.00
CA GLY A 670 -7.52 27.18 10.51
C GLY A 670 -6.35 27.92 9.90
N SER A 671 -5.14 27.52 10.25
CA SER A 671 -3.94 28.01 9.58
C SER A 671 -3.71 27.29 8.25
N GLY A 672 -3.13 27.99 7.28
CA GLY A 672 -2.61 27.34 6.09
C GLY A 672 -1.42 26.42 6.41
N GLY A 673 -1.23 25.39 5.61
CA GLY A 673 -0.09 24.49 5.71
C GLY A 673 1.19 25.13 5.18
N ALA A 674 2.34 24.78 5.74
CA ALA A 674 3.62 25.24 5.21
C ALA A 674 3.91 24.62 3.83
N GLY A 675 4.60 25.37 2.97
CA GLY A 675 5.16 24.85 1.73
C GLY A 675 6.34 23.90 1.99
N GLY A 676 6.47 22.88 1.16
CA GLY A 676 7.58 21.93 1.26
C GLY A 676 8.90 22.53 0.83
N TYR A 677 10.01 22.05 1.40
CA TYR A 677 11.35 22.47 0.98
C TYR A 677 11.65 22.03 -0.45
N GLY A 678 12.38 22.84 -1.20
CA GLY A 678 12.98 22.46 -2.47
C GLY A 678 14.16 21.51 -2.26
N GLY A 679 14.35 20.58 -3.19
CA GLY A 679 15.37 19.55 -3.16
C GLY A 679 16.77 20.08 -3.43
N VAL A 680 17.77 19.45 -2.82
CA VAL A 680 19.20 19.76 -3.03
C VAL A 680 19.63 19.32 -4.43
N ALA A 681 20.54 20.07 -5.07
CA ALA A 681 21.20 19.67 -6.31
C ALA A 681 22.73 19.90 -6.25
N ASP A 682 23.59 18.90 -6.44
CA ASP A 682 25.05 19.14 -6.27
C ASP A 682 25.64 20.12 -7.30
N SER A 683 25.15 20.11 -8.54
CA SER A 683 25.74 20.88 -9.66
C SER A 683 24.82 21.67 -10.58
N ASN A 684 23.50 21.52 -10.45
CA ASN A 684 22.53 22.10 -11.39
C ASN A 684 21.60 23.09 -10.66
N PHE A 685 20.30 23.13 -10.93
CA PHE A 685 19.40 24.02 -10.19
C PHE A 685 18.90 23.33 -8.92
N GLY A 686 19.07 23.97 -7.75
CA GLY A 686 18.36 23.56 -6.55
C GLY A 686 16.85 23.73 -6.75
N GLY A 687 16.06 22.84 -6.16
CA GLY A 687 14.62 22.86 -6.33
C GLY A 687 13.99 24.10 -5.69
N ALA A 688 12.96 24.66 -6.31
CA ALA A 688 12.20 25.75 -5.69
C ALA A 688 11.42 25.25 -4.46
N GLY A 689 11.31 26.08 -3.42
CA GLY A 689 10.44 25.83 -2.29
C GLY A 689 8.97 25.96 -2.66
N GLY A 690 8.13 25.14 -2.03
CA GLY A 690 6.68 25.16 -2.21
C GLY A 690 6.04 26.40 -1.59
N LYS A 691 4.90 26.82 -2.13
CA LYS A 691 4.14 27.93 -1.54
C LYS A 691 3.46 27.49 -0.24
N GLY A 692 3.36 28.39 0.74
CA GLY A 692 2.49 28.20 1.89
C GLY A 692 1.01 28.30 1.50
N GLY A 693 0.14 27.59 2.21
CA GLY A 693 -1.30 27.65 2.01
C GLY A 693 -1.91 28.86 2.72
N ASP A 694 -3.06 29.34 2.25
CA ASP A 694 -3.77 30.44 2.91
C ASP A 694 -4.49 29.98 4.18
N GLY A 695 -4.59 30.87 5.15
CA GLY A 695 -5.39 30.67 6.38
C GLY A 695 -6.88 30.94 6.17
N GLY A 696 -7.68 30.51 7.14
CA GLY A 696 -9.11 30.81 7.23
C GLY A 696 -9.43 32.23 7.68
N ALA A 697 -10.71 32.49 8.00
CA ALA A 697 -11.14 33.74 8.63
C ALA A 697 -10.41 33.99 9.96
N PHE A 698 -10.17 32.94 10.74
CA PHE A 698 -9.34 32.94 11.94
C PHE A 698 -8.19 31.96 11.75
N GLY A 699 -7.04 32.46 11.32
CA GLY A 699 -5.88 31.61 11.13
C GLY A 699 -4.76 32.32 10.39
N ASN A 700 -3.55 31.84 10.61
CA ASN A 700 -2.37 32.38 9.96
C ASN A 700 -2.22 31.78 8.56
N GLY A 701 -1.62 32.53 7.65
CA GLY A 701 -1.08 31.96 6.43
C GLY A 701 0.08 31.00 6.73
N GLY A 702 0.25 29.97 5.91
CA GLY A 702 1.34 29.02 6.03
C GLY A 702 2.65 29.60 5.51
N ASP A 703 3.77 29.18 6.11
CA ASP A 703 5.09 29.62 5.67
C ASP A 703 5.45 29.06 4.28
N GLY A 704 6.21 29.82 3.51
CA GLY A 704 6.80 29.37 2.26
C GLY A 704 7.95 28.38 2.51
N GLY A 705 8.05 27.35 1.69
CA GLY A 705 9.15 26.40 1.76
C GLY A 705 10.48 27.02 1.34
N LYS A 706 11.58 26.63 1.97
CA LYS A 706 12.92 27.08 1.53
C LYS A 706 13.30 26.47 0.19
N GLY A 707 14.05 27.20 -0.63
CA GLY A 707 14.68 26.70 -1.85
C GLY A 707 15.84 25.77 -1.55
N GLY A 708 16.04 24.79 -2.41
CA GLY A 708 17.10 23.80 -2.28
C GLY A 708 18.48 24.41 -2.58
N PRO A 709 19.51 24.09 -1.79
CA PRO A 709 20.86 24.53 -2.07
C PRO A 709 21.45 23.84 -3.31
N SER A 710 22.40 24.52 -3.97
CA SER A 710 23.25 23.91 -4.99
C SER A 710 24.71 24.33 -4.87
N PRO A 711 25.62 23.48 -4.36
CA PRO A 711 27.03 23.83 -4.18
C PRO A 711 27.70 24.39 -5.44
N THR A 712 27.48 23.79 -6.61
CA THR A 712 28.17 24.23 -7.85
C THR A 712 27.25 24.81 -8.92
N GLY A 713 25.93 24.70 -8.77
CA GLY A 713 24.96 25.29 -9.68
C GLY A 713 24.19 26.45 -9.05
N VAL A 714 22.93 26.65 -9.43
CA VAL A 714 22.08 27.78 -9.00
C VAL A 714 21.19 27.33 -7.86
N GLY A 715 21.09 28.11 -6.79
CA GLY A 715 20.22 27.80 -5.66
C GLY A 715 18.74 27.96 -6.04
N GLY A 716 17.88 27.11 -5.49
CA GLY A 716 16.45 27.15 -5.73
C GLY A 716 15.80 28.38 -5.13
N ALA A 717 14.72 28.87 -5.75
CA ALA A 717 13.96 29.99 -5.18
C ALA A 717 13.22 29.55 -3.91
N GLY A 718 13.09 30.44 -2.93
CA GLY A 718 12.18 30.26 -1.79
C GLY A 718 10.72 30.38 -2.23
N GLY A 719 9.85 29.61 -1.59
CA GLY A 719 8.42 29.63 -1.82
C GLY A 719 7.75 30.86 -1.19
N ASN A 720 6.73 31.40 -1.84
CA ASN A 720 5.93 32.47 -1.23
C ASN A 720 5.09 31.91 -0.08
N ALA A 721 4.91 32.69 0.97
CA ALA A 721 4.00 32.32 2.04
C ALA A 721 2.53 32.47 1.62
N GLY A 722 1.64 31.81 2.36
CA GLY A 722 0.20 32.01 2.27
C GLY A 722 -0.25 33.21 3.10
N SER A 723 -1.42 33.73 2.78
CA SER A 723 -2.00 34.90 3.44
C SER A 723 -3.05 34.51 4.49
N ALA A 724 -3.24 35.34 5.50
CA ALA A 724 -4.44 35.29 6.35
C ALA A 724 -5.59 36.05 5.67
N THR A 725 -6.85 35.79 6.06
CA THR A 725 -8.00 36.44 5.41
C THR A 725 -8.63 37.56 6.25
N LEU A 726 -9.11 37.28 7.47
CA LEU A 726 -9.82 38.26 8.30
C LEU A 726 -9.05 38.58 9.59
N PHE A 727 -8.67 37.54 10.33
CA PHE A 727 -7.88 37.56 11.55
C PHE A 727 -6.72 36.58 11.43
N GLY A 728 -5.51 37.04 11.75
CA GLY A 728 -4.29 36.22 11.73
C GLY A 728 -3.16 36.88 10.97
N SER A 729 -1.95 36.38 11.15
CA SER A 729 -0.76 36.87 10.43
C SER A 729 -0.56 36.14 9.11
N GLY A 730 0.00 36.83 8.13
CA GLY A 730 0.55 36.15 6.95
C GLY A 730 1.72 35.24 7.33
N GLY A 731 1.99 34.22 6.52
CA GLY A 731 3.14 33.35 6.72
C GLY A 731 4.47 34.02 6.35
N MET A 732 5.58 33.46 6.81
CA MET A 732 6.92 33.91 6.41
C MET A 732 7.29 33.38 5.03
N GLY A 733 7.94 34.22 4.22
CA GLY A 733 8.48 33.82 2.92
C GLY A 733 9.64 32.83 3.08
N GLY A 734 9.73 31.85 2.16
CA GLY A 734 10.78 30.84 2.19
C GLY A 734 12.15 31.42 1.85
N GLU A 735 13.19 30.92 2.50
CA GLU A 735 14.58 31.29 2.18
C GLU A 735 14.98 30.80 0.78
N GLY A 736 15.87 31.53 0.11
CA GLY A 736 16.49 31.08 -1.14
C GLY A 736 17.62 30.07 -0.91
N GLY A 737 17.83 29.16 -1.86
CA GLY A 737 18.88 28.15 -1.81
C GLY A 737 20.27 28.76 -1.95
N SER A 738 21.20 28.33 -1.10
CA SER A 738 22.60 28.80 -1.14
C SER A 738 23.49 27.97 -2.06
N THR A 739 24.58 28.57 -2.53
CA THR A 739 25.55 27.97 -3.46
C THR A 739 26.98 28.30 -3.08
N SER A 740 27.93 27.48 -3.53
CA SER A 740 29.36 27.76 -3.39
C SER A 740 29.94 28.42 -4.63
N LYS A 741 29.49 28.09 -5.85
CA LYS A 741 30.08 28.59 -7.11
C LYS A 741 29.10 29.17 -8.13
N GLY A 742 27.80 28.94 -8.01
CA GLY A 742 26.81 29.48 -8.95
C GLY A 742 26.05 30.65 -8.37
N SER A 743 24.80 30.86 -8.78
CA SER A 743 23.99 31.99 -8.31
C SER A 743 23.08 31.61 -7.15
N GLY A 744 22.97 32.47 -6.13
CA GLY A 744 22.05 32.25 -5.01
C GLY A 744 20.58 32.34 -5.45
N GLY A 745 19.71 31.55 -4.83
CA GLY A 745 18.27 31.57 -5.11
C GLY A 745 17.58 32.79 -4.52
N SER A 746 16.62 33.38 -5.24
CA SER A 746 15.76 34.44 -4.68
C SER A 746 14.85 33.90 -3.60
N ALA A 747 14.61 34.66 -2.54
CA ALA A 747 13.67 34.28 -1.50
C ALA A 747 12.21 34.52 -1.88
N GLY A 748 11.32 33.85 -1.17
CA GLY A 748 9.88 34.00 -1.29
C GLY A 748 9.34 35.23 -0.56
N ASN A 749 8.23 35.76 -1.04
CA ASN A 749 7.54 36.87 -0.38
C ASN A 749 6.77 36.38 0.85
N GLY A 750 6.68 37.23 1.88
CA GLY A 750 5.79 37.05 3.02
C GLY A 750 4.32 37.21 2.64
N GLY A 751 3.45 36.53 3.37
CA GLY A 751 2.01 36.54 3.13
C GLY A 751 1.34 37.79 3.71
N ASP A 752 0.20 38.17 3.16
CA ASP A 752 -0.57 39.28 3.70
C ASP A 752 -1.25 38.90 5.03
N GLY A 753 -1.33 39.86 5.96
CA GLY A 753 -2.08 39.73 7.21
C GLY A 753 -3.59 39.88 7.00
N GLY A 754 -4.39 39.49 8.00
CA GLY A 754 -5.85 39.56 7.93
C GLY A 754 -6.38 40.99 7.70
N LEU A 755 -7.53 41.08 7.00
CA LEU A 755 -8.18 42.33 6.66
C LEU A 755 -8.53 43.22 7.87
N LEU A 756 -8.81 42.61 9.04
CA LEU A 756 -9.23 43.31 10.26
C LEU A 756 -8.11 43.37 11.29
N PHE A 757 -7.48 42.24 11.59
CA PHE A 757 -6.36 42.16 12.52
C PHE A 757 -5.33 41.16 12.01
N GLY A 758 -4.06 41.54 11.99
CA GLY A 758 -3.01 40.67 11.50
C GLY A 758 -1.76 41.41 11.11
N PHE A 759 -0.62 40.74 11.30
CA PHE A 759 0.67 41.21 10.81
C PHE A 759 0.92 40.65 9.41
N GLY A 760 1.53 41.45 8.54
CA GLY A 760 2.12 40.92 7.32
C GLY A 760 3.29 40.01 7.66
N GLY A 761 3.46 38.92 6.93
CA GLY A 761 4.59 38.02 7.13
C GLY A 761 5.88 38.59 6.58
N ASP A 762 7.01 38.26 7.20
CA ASP A 762 8.32 38.70 6.72
C ASP A 762 8.69 38.00 5.40
N GLY A 763 9.40 38.69 4.52
CA GLY A 763 10.00 38.11 3.33
C GLY A 763 11.20 37.24 3.68
N GLY A 764 11.42 36.17 2.92
CA GLY A 764 12.51 35.25 3.20
C GLY A 764 13.90 35.84 2.94
N GLU A 765 14.91 35.28 3.59
CA GLU A 765 16.32 35.59 3.32
C GLU A 765 16.79 34.92 2.02
N ALA A 766 17.53 35.67 1.21
CA ALA A 766 18.00 35.16 -0.07
C ALA A 766 19.19 34.21 0.05
N GLY A 767 19.32 33.32 -0.93
CA GLY A 767 20.42 32.38 -1.03
C GLY A 767 21.76 33.08 -1.23
N HIS A 768 22.78 32.62 -0.51
CA HIS A 768 24.14 33.11 -0.64
C HIS A 768 24.88 32.43 -1.80
N SER A 769 25.94 33.08 -2.29
CA SER A 769 26.89 32.55 -3.27
C SER A 769 28.31 32.79 -2.78
N ALA A 770 28.99 31.75 -2.30
CA ALA A 770 30.32 31.93 -1.68
C ALA A 770 31.41 32.38 -2.67
N MET A 771 31.37 31.91 -3.92
CA MET A 771 32.39 32.18 -4.96
C MET A 771 31.78 32.36 -6.36
N GLY A 772 30.46 32.53 -6.48
CA GLY A 772 29.77 32.60 -7.78
C GLY A 772 29.40 34.01 -8.24
N THR A 773 28.65 34.08 -9.33
CA THR A 773 28.47 35.29 -10.16
C THR A 773 27.39 36.25 -9.68
N SER A 774 26.42 35.79 -8.88
CA SER A 774 25.42 36.67 -8.24
C SER A 774 24.74 35.98 -7.04
N ALA A 775 24.30 36.75 -6.05
CA ALA A 775 23.48 36.24 -4.96
C ALA A 775 21.98 36.47 -5.21
N GLY A 776 21.15 35.75 -4.45
CA GLY A 776 19.70 35.90 -4.55
C GLY A 776 19.18 37.22 -4.00
N ASN A 777 18.01 37.65 -4.46
CA ASN A 777 17.29 38.79 -3.89
C ASN A 777 16.39 38.36 -2.72
N GLY A 778 16.30 39.22 -1.69
CA GLY A 778 15.44 39.02 -0.54
C GLY A 778 13.96 39.16 -0.88
N GLY A 779 13.11 38.45 -0.14
CA GLY A 779 11.68 38.42 -0.36
C GLY A 779 11.00 39.70 0.10
N SER A 780 9.91 40.10 -0.56
CA SER A 780 9.12 41.24 -0.09
C SER A 780 8.31 40.86 1.15
N GLY A 781 8.17 41.77 2.10
CA GLY A 781 7.28 41.60 3.23
C GLY A 781 5.80 41.71 2.83
N GLY A 782 4.95 40.97 3.52
CA GLY A 782 3.51 40.98 3.31
C GLY A 782 2.83 42.24 3.83
N ASN A 783 1.69 42.59 3.24
CA ASN A 783 0.93 43.77 3.64
C ASN A 783 0.11 43.51 4.92
N ALA A 784 -0.26 44.59 5.61
CA ALA A 784 -1.23 44.58 6.70
C ALA A 784 -2.37 45.55 6.39
N TYR A 785 -3.61 45.22 6.78
CA TYR A 785 -4.80 45.98 6.35
C TYR A 785 -5.51 46.73 7.47
N GLY A 786 -6.09 46.05 8.45
CA GLY A 786 -6.88 46.67 9.51
C GLY A 786 -5.99 47.20 10.64
N PHE A 787 -5.74 46.36 11.64
CA PHE A 787 -4.81 46.61 12.74
C PHE A 787 -3.65 45.62 12.68
N GLY A 788 -2.44 46.14 12.63
CA GLY A 788 -1.22 45.35 12.58
C GLY A 788 -0.17 45.98 11.67
N SER A 789 1.09 45.65 11.92
CA SER A 789 2.23 46.14 11.13
C SER A 789 2.48 45.22 9.95
N ALA A 790 2.96 45.79 8.85
CA ALA A 790 3.34 45.00 7.68
C ALA A 790 4.68 44.28 7.91
N GLY A 791 4.90 43.21 7.14
CA GLY A 791 6.09 42.39 7.25
C GLY A 791 7.32 43.08 6.69
N ASN A 792 8.48 42.73 7.23
CA ASN A 792 9.77 43.24 6.76
C ASN A 792 10.19 42.53 5.47
N GLY A 793 10.91 43.26 4.61
CA GLY A 793 11.60 42.66 3.49
C GLY A 793 12.80 41.85 3.95
N GLY A 794 13.01 40.69 3.35
CA GLY A 794 14.13 39.81 3.68
C GLY A 794 15.46 40.34 3.16
N PRO A 795 16.58 39.98 3.82
CA PRO A 795 17.90 40.40 3.36
C PRO A 795 18.30 39.72 2.04
N GLY A 796 19.05 40.46 1.21
CA GLY A 796 19.69 39.97 0.00
C GLY A 796 20.96 39.17 0.31
N GLY A 797 21.28 38.20 -0.53
CA GLY A 797 22.32 37.22 -0.24
C GLY A 797 23.72 37.77 -0.43
N PHE A 798 24.69 37.20 0.29
CA PHE A 798 26.10 37.49 0.12
C PHE A 798 26.66 36.83 -1.14
N ALA A 799 27.41 37.57 -1.96
CA ALA A 799 28.14 37.07 -3.12
C ALA A 799 29.65 37.30 -2.94
N GLY A 800 30.45 36.24 -2.89
CA GLY A 800 31.90 36.38 -2.67
C GLY A 800 32.71 36.75 -3.91
N ALA A 801 32.17 36.60 -5.12
CA ALA A 801 32.87 36.93 -6.37
C ALA A 801 31.96 37.55 -7.45
N GLY A 802 30.77 38.04 -7.07
CA GLY A 802 29.73 38.48 -8.00
C GLY A 802 28.77 39.51 -7.40
N LEU A 803 27.69 39.85 -8.10
CA LEU A 803 26.71 40.87 -7.67
C LEU A 803 26.02 40.50 -6.35
N GLY A 804 26.06 41.41 -5.38
CA GLY A 804 25.34 41.25 -4.11
C GLY A 804 23.83 41.28 -4.31
N GLY A 805 23.10 40.45 -3.57
CA GLY A 805 21.65 40.34 -3.70
C GLY A 805 20.91 41.60 -3.23
N ALA A 806 19.87 42.03 -3.93
CA ALA A 806 19.05 43.14 -3.45
C ALA A 806 18.21 42.72 -2.23
N GLY A 807 18.06 43.60 -1.25
CA GLY A 807 17.11 43.40 -0.15
C GLY A 807 15.67 43.54 -0.62
N GLY A 808 14.77 42.76 -0.02
CA GLY A 808 13.35 42.80 -0.35
C GLY A 808 12.66 44.08 0.15
N ALA A 809 11.58 44.50 -0.49
CA ALA A 809 10.81 45.64 -0.02
C ALA A 809 9.99 45.28 1.23
N GLY A 810 9.82 46.21 2.15
CA GLY A 810 8.87 46.06 3.25
C GLY A 810 7.42 46.16 2.77
N GLY A 811 6.51 45.44 3.42
CA GLY A 811 5.10 45.44 3.08
C GLY A 811 4.39 46.74 3.47
N ASN A 812 3.24 47.04 2.86
CA ASN A 812 2.47 48.23 3.17
C ASN A 812 1.45 47.97 4.28
N ALA A 813 1.26 48.95 5.18
CA ALA A 813 0.18 48.98 6.16
C ALA A 813 -0.94 49.92 5.69
N TYR A 814 -2.15 49.41 5.44
CA TYR A 814 -3.25 50.18 4.89
C TYR A 814 -4.12 50.88 5.95
N GLY A 815 -4.15 50.38 7.19
CA GLY A 815 -4.95 50.87 8.30
C GLY A 815 -4.11 51.44 9.44
N PHE A 816 -4.16 50.79 10.60
CA PHE A 816 -3.42 51.17 11.81
C PHE A 816 -2.23 50.24 12.03
N GLY A 817 -1.04 50.77 11.82
CA GLY A 817 0.21 50.03 12.00
C GLY A 817 1.31 50.57 11.11
N ASP A 818 2.51 50.08 11.34
CA ASP A 818 3.70 50.59 10.66
C ASP A 818 3.95 49.82 9.36
N GLY A 819 4.48 50.52 8.35
CA GLY A 819 5.01 49.88 7.16
C GLY A 819 6.25 49.04 7.49
N GLY A 820 6.43 47.93 6.79
CA GLY A 820 7.54 47.01 7.06
C GLY A 820 8.89 47.61 6.68
N HIS A 821 9.95 47.20 7.36
CA HIS A 821 11.31 47.63 7.02
C HIS A 821 11.77 46.98 5.71
N GLY A 822 12.52 47.70 4.89
CA GLY A 822 13.20 47.13 3.74
C GLY A 822 14.38 46.26 4.17
N GLY A 823 14.60 45.15 3.46
CA GLY A 823 15.69 44.23 3.73
C GLY A 823 17.05 44.82 3.37
N ALA A 824 18.10 44.41 4.09
CA ALA A 824 19.46 44.81 3.76
C ALA A 824 19.91 44.21 2.41
N GLY A 825 20.68 44.95 1.63
CA GLY A 825 21.39 44.44 0.45
C GLY A 825 22.59 43.59 0.85
N GLY A 826 22.88 42.57 0.04
CA GLY A 826 23.96 41.62 0.27
C GLY A 826 25.34 42.14 -0.15
N PHE A 827 26.38 41.60 0.48
CA PHE A 827 27.78 41.88 0.15
C PHE A 827 28.16 41.42 -1.28
N SER A 828 29.07 42.14 -1.92
CA SER A 828 29.74 41.75 -3.18
C SER A 828 31.26 41.70 -3.02
N GLY A 829 31.88 40.56 -3.30
CA GLY A 829 33.32 40.41 -3.38
C GLY A 829 33.89 40.48 -4.80
N GLY A 830 33.07 40.66 -5.84
CA GLY A 830 33.47 40.62 -7.26
C GLY A 830 33.99 41.95 -7.83
N ALA A 831 34.96 41.89 -8.74
CA ALA A 831 35.51 43.07 -9.40
C ALA A 831 34.55 43.60 -10.48
N GLY A 832 34.11 44.86 -10.35
CA GLY A 832 33.11 45.47 -11.23
C GLY A 832 31.65 45.19 -10.82
N ASP A 833 31.43 44.37 -9.80
CA ASP A 833 30.10 43.97 -9.34
C ASP A 833 29.69 44.73 -8.07
N ASN A 834 28.56 45.42 -8.13
CA ASN A 834 28.12 46.29 -7.04
C ASN A 834 27.56 45.48 -5.87
N GLY A 835 27.67 46.08 -4.67
CA GLY A 835 26.92 45.61 -3.51
C GLY A 835 25.41 45.66 -3.77
N GLY A 836 24.66 44.76 -3.14
CA GLY A 836 23.22 44.68 -3.31
C GLY A 836 22.52 45.95 -2.84
N LYS A 837 21.46 46.38 -3.52
CA LYS A 837 20.67 47.53 -3.05
C LYS A 837 19.85 47.15 -1.83
N GLY A 838 19.71 48.08 -0.89
CA GLY A 838 18.74 47.94 0.20
C GLY A 838 17.30 48.03 -0.33
N GLY A 839 16.41 47.24 0.27
CA GLY A 839 14.99 47.25 -0.07
C GLY A 839 14.30 48.53 0.38
N ALA A 840 13.27 48.97 -0.35
CA ALA A 840 12.46 50.10 0.07
C ALA A 840 11.65 49.75 1.33
N GLY A 841 11.49 50.71 2.24
CA GLY A 841 10.56 50.61 3.35
C GLY A 841 9.11 50.69 2.88
N GLY A 842 8.24 49.93 3.53
CA GLY A 842 6.82 49.88 3.23
C GLY A 842 6.07 51.11 3.69
N ASN A 843 4.98 51.45 3.00
CA ASN A 843 4.20 52.64 3.33
C ASN A 843 3.14 52.34 4.39
N ALA A 844 2.92 53.25 5.33
CA ALA A 844 1.68 53.34 6.09
C ALA A 844 0.70 54.28 5.36
N ARG A 845 -0.60 53.92 5.28
CA ARG A 845 -1.59 54.70 4.50
C ARG A 845 -2.53 55.53 5.36
N LEU A 846 -3.12 54.98 6.43
CA LEU A 846 -4.05 55.70 7.29
C LEU A 846 -3.36 56.28 8.54
N SER A 847 -2.81 55.44 9.41
CA SER A 847 -2.10 55.87 10.62
C SER A 847 -0.99 54.90 10.99
N GLY A 848 0.23 55.40 11.17
CA GLY A 848 1.43 54.62 11.44
C GLY A 848 2.66 55.21 10.76
N ALA A 849 3.83 54.78 11.20
CA ALA A 849 5.10 55.18 10.61
C ALA A 849 5.35 54.43 9.30
N GLY A 850 6.01 55.10 8.36
CA GLY A 850 6.59 54.41 7.21
C GLY A 850 7.77 53.54 7.64
N GLY A 851 7.95 52.40 6.99
CA GLY A 851 9.06 51.50 7.28
C GLY A 851 10.40 52.12 6.89
N ALA A 852 11.45 51.82 7.65
CA ALA A 852 12.81 52.22 7.27
C ALA A 852 13.24 51.50 5.98
N GLY A 853 13.99 52.19 5.12
CA GLY A 853 14.68 51.56 4.00
C GLY A 853 15.85 50.71 4.46
N GLY A 854 16.10 49.60 3.77
CA GLY A 854 17.19 48.69 4.09
C GLY A 854 18.56 49.28 3.76
N ALA A 855 19.58 48.88 4.51
CA ALA A 855 20.96 49.26 4.20
C ALA A 855 21.41 48.66 2.85
N GLY A 856 22.21 49.39 2.09
CA GLY A 856 22.91 48.87 0.92
C GLY A 856 24.05 47.94 1.33
N GLY A 857 24.28 46.89 0.54
CA GLY A 857 25.34 45.92 0.77
C GLY A 857 26.72 46.50 0.47
N ALA A 858 27.70 46.12 1.29
CA ALA A 858 29.09 46.52 1.05
C ALA A 858 29.68 45.82 -0.18
N SER A 859 30.71 46.40 -0.78
CA SER A 859 31.49 45.75 -1.83
C SER A 859 33.00 45.87 -1.61
N ALA A 860 33.73 44.78 -1.83
CA ALA A 860 35.18 44.78 -1.68
C ALA A 860 35.91 45.35 -2.91
N LEU A 861 35.34 45.20 -4.11
CA LEU A 861 36.04 45.44 -5.38
C LEU A 861 35.24 46.28 -6.41
N SER A 862 34.13 46.91 -6.01
CA SER A 862 33.36 47.81 -6.86
C SER A 862 32.64 48.90 -6.06
N THR A 863 31.48 49.39 -6.53
CA THR A 863 30.65 50.37 -5.83
C THR A 863 29.79 49.71 -4.76
N GLY A 864 29.62 50.40 -3.62
CA GLY A 864 28.72 49.95 -2.57
C GLY A 864 27.26 50.02 -3.03
N GLY A 865 26.40 49.15 -2.51
CA GLY A 865 24.99 49.14 -2.84
C GLY A 865 24.28 50.41 -2.34
N ALA A 866 23.30 50.91 -3.09
CA ALA A 866 22.48 52.02 -2.62
C ALA A 866 21.58 51.59 -1.45
N GLY A 867 21.40 52.45 -0.46
CA GLY A 867 20.39 52.28 0.58
C GLY A 867 18.98 52.39 0.01
N GLY A 868 18.05 51.66 0.61
CA GLY A 868 16.64 51.71 0.23
C GLY A 868 15.97 52.99 0.73
N ASN A 869 14.95 53.46 0.00
CA ASN A 869 14.17 54.61 0.43
C ASN A 869 13.26 54.25 1.61
N GLY A 870 13.07 55.17 2.54
CA GLY A 870 12.09 55.05 3.61
C GLY A 870 10.66 55.15 3.09
N GLY A 871 9.77 54.38 3.69
CA GLY A 871 8.35 54.34 3.35
C GLY A 871 7.61 55.59 3.82
N TRP A 872 6.49 55.89 3.17
CA TRP A 872 5.65 57.03 3.54
C TRP A 872 4.84 56.74 4.81
N ALA A 873 4.57 57.80 5.58
CA ALA A 873 3.72 57.72 6.75
C ALA A 873 2.22 57.84 6.41
N GLY A 874 1.39 57.43 7.37
CA GLY A 874 -0.07 57.51 7.25
C GLY A 874 -0.61 58.93 7.06
N ALA A 875 -1.78 59.03 6.42
CA ALA A 875 -2.44 60.30 6.13
C ALA A 875 -2.94 61.06 7.37
N PHE A 876 -3.09 60.40 8.53
CA PHE A 876 -3.53 61.06 9.77
C PHE A 876 -2.37 61.34 10.73
N SER A 877 -1.63 60.30 11.10
CA SER A 877 -0.53 60.38 12.08
C SER A 877 0.57 59.38 11.77
N GLY A 878 1.83 59.77 11.94
CA GLY A 878 3.01 58.91 11.85
C GLY A 878 4.20 59.59 11.16
N SER A 879 5.43 59.14 11.44
CA SER A 879 6.63 59.67 10.80
C SER A 879 7.00 58.90 9.53
N GLY A 880 7.60 59.59 8.56
CA GLY A 880 8.19 58.92 7.41
C GLY A 880 9.34 58.01 7.85
N GLY A 881 9.51 56.88 7.15
CA GLY A 881 10.59 55.94 7.46
C GLY A 881 11.96 56.54 7.16
N THR A 882 12.99 56.15 7.92
CA THR A 882 14.35 56.59 7.61
C THR A 882 14.86 55.94 6.33
N GLY A 883 15.62 56.67 5.52
CA GLY A 883 16.35 56.08 4.40
C GLY A 883 17.48 55.17 4.88
N GLY A 884 17.72 54.08 4.17
CA GLY A 884 18.77 53.13 4.48
C GLY A 884 20.15 53.69 4.19
N SER A 885 21.16 53.29 4.96
CA SER A 885 22.55 53.67 4.69
C SER A 885 23.05 53.06 3.38
N GLY A 886 23.90 53.78 2.65
CA GLY A 886 24.63 53.23 1.52
C GLY A 886 25.71 52.25 1.96
N GLY A 887 25.97 51.24 1.14
CA GLY A 887 27.00 50.22 1.40
C GLY A 887 28.41 50.76 1.27
N ALA A 888 29.32 50.28 2.10
CA ALA A 888 30.74 50.65 2.01
C ALA A 888 31.40 50.06 0.75
N SER A 889 32.48 50.70 0.28
CA SER A 889 33.34 50.20 -0.81
C SER A 889 34.79 50.13 -0.35
N GLU A 890 35.42 48.96 -0.47
CA GLU A 890 36.85 48.78 -0.18
C GLU A 890 37.73 48.82 -1.45
N ALA A 891 37.12 49.08 -2.60
CA ALA A 891 37.75 48.94 -3.90
C ALA A 891 38.70 50.10 -4.23
N ALA A 892 39.81 49.81 -4.90
CA ALA A 892 40.69 50.84 -5.41
C ALA A 892 39.98 51.69 -6.48
N GLY A 893 39.84 53.01 -6.25
CA GLY A 893 39.01 53.89 -7.08
C GLY A 893 37.50 53.63 -6.99
N GLY A 894 37.03 52.86 -5.99
CA GLY A 894 35.62 52.55 -5.78
C GLY A 894 34.78 53.72 -5.26
N THR A 895 33.46 53.60 -5.42
CA THR A 895 32.51 54.57 -4.86
C THR A 895 31.62 53.95 -3.79
N GLY A 896 31.47 54.62 -2.65
CA GLY A 896 30.48 54.23 -1.65
C GLY A 896 29.06 54.31 -2.22
N GLY A 897 28.16 53.48 -1.70
CA GLY A 897 26.76 53.48 -2.13
C GLY A 897 26.04 54.75 -1.68
N ALA A 898 25.08 55.24 -2.47
CA ALA A 898 24.24 56.36 -2.04
C ALA A 898 23.33 55.94 -0.86
N GLY A 899 23.12 56.83 0.09
CA GLY A 899 22.07 56.68 1.10
C GLY A 899 20.69 56.82 0.49
N GLY A 900 19.72 56.06 1.00
CA GLY A 900 18.33 56.12 0.54
C GLY A 900 17.62 57.39 1.04
N ASP A 901 16.61 57.83 0.32
CA ASP A 901 15.82 59.00 0.73
C ASP A 901 14.92 58.67 1.93
N GLY A 902 14.72 59.64 2.81
CA GLY A 902 13.77 59.55 3.89
C GLY A 902 12.33 59.60 3.38
N GLY A 903 11.46 58.84 4.02
CA GLY A 903 10.05 58.75 3.68
C GLY A 903 9.28 60.03 3.96
N THR A 904 8.26 60.30 3.14
CA THR A 904 7.39 61.47 3.31
C THR A 904 6.29 61.19 4.32
N ALA A 905 6.06 62.11 5.26
CA ALA A 905 4.87 62.12 6.10
C ALA A 905 3.79 62.98 5.43
N LEU A 906 2.94 62.37 4.59
CA LEU A 906 1.93 63.11 3.80
C LEU A 906 0.73 63.62 4.63
N GLY A 907 0.63 63.21 5.90
CA GLY A 907 -0.53 63.40 6.74
C GLY A 907 -0.59 64.67 7.59
N ILE A 908 -1.52 64.67 8.55
CA ILE A 908 -1.76 65.80 9.46
C ILE A 908 -0.62 65.96 10.46
N PHE A 909 -0.26 64.88 11.17
CA PHE A 909 0.77 64.87 12.21
C PHE A 909 1.91 63.91 11.86
N GLY A 910 3.15 64.40 11.87
CA GLY A 910 4.33 63.55 11.73
C GLY A 910 5.49 64.24 11.03
N SER A 911 6.70 63.80 11.36
CA SER A 911 7.93 64.29 10.76
C SER A 911 8.30 63.48 9.50
N GLY A 912 8.95 64.13 8.55
CA GLY A 912 9.62 63.42 7.47
C GLY A 912 10.74 62.52 8.01
N GLY A 913 10.99 61.40 7.34
CA GLY A 913 12.06 60.49 7.71
C GLY A 913 13.44 61.08 7.40
N SER A 914 14.47 60.76 8.19
CA SER A 914 15.84 61.18 7.85
C SER A 914 16.35 60.43 6.62
N GLY A 915 17.12 61.10 5.77
CA GLY A 915 17.87 60.46 4.69
C GLY A 915 18.98 59.56 5.24
N GLY A 916 19.28 58.49 4.51
CA GLY A 916 20.33 57.54 4.87
C GLY A 916 21.72 58.13 4.67
N VAL A 917 22.66 57.72 5.51
CA VAL A 917 24.07 58.08 5.33
C VAL A 917 24.65 57.44 4.07
N GLY A 918 25.49 58.16 3.34
CA GLY A 918 26.25 57.61 2.21
C GLY A 918 27.30 56.61 2.68
N GLY A 919 27.57 55.60 1.86
CA GLY A 919 28.55 54.57 2.16
C GLY A 919 29.98 55.09 2.15
N THR A 920 30.79 54.62 3.09
CA THR A 920 32.21 54.97 3.17
C THR A 920 33.01 54.30 2.07
N ALA A 921 34.05 54.96 1.54
CA ALA A 921 34.96 54.38 0.56
C ALA A 921 36.38 54.30 1.13
N THR A 922 36.84 53.08 1.44
CA THR A 922 38.07 52.82 2.20
C THR A 922 39.24 52.33 1.34
N GLY A 923 39.02 52.11 0.04
CA GLY A 923 40.04 51.66 -0.91
C GLY A 923 41.10 52.71 -1.26
N THR A 924 42.16 52.28 -1.94
CA THR A 924 43.27 53.15 -2.37
C THR A 924 42.98 53.88 -3.69
N GLY A 925 43.65 55.00 -3.96
CA GLY A 925 43.45 55.76 -5.21
C GLY A 925 42.26 56.73 -5.16
N ALA A 926 41.79 57.22 -6.30
CA ALA A 926 40.76 58.26 -6.37
C ALA A 926 39.35 57.68 -6.09
N THR A 927 39.06 57.42 -4.82
CA THR A 927 37.77 56.90 -4.35
C THR A 927 36.75 58.01 -4.16
N THR A 928 35.46 57.68 -4.16
CA THR A 928 34.39 58.64 -3.90
C THR A 928 33.43 58.12 -2.82
N GLY A 929 33.24 58.87 -1.75
CA GLY A 929 32.22 58.54 -0.75
C GLY A 929 30.80 58.61 -1.35
N GLY A 930 29.89 57.77 -0.87
CA GLY A 930 28.51 57.77 -1.36
C GLY A 930 27.77 59.06 -0.99
N ALA A 931 26.86 59.53 -1.85
CA ALA A 931 26.02 60.68 -1.49
C ALA A 931 25.05 60.31 -0.36
N GLY A 932 24.78 61.23 0.56
CA GLY A 932 23.73 61.08 1.56
C GLY A 932 22.34 61.26 0.93
N GLY A 933 21.36 60.51 1.42
CA GLY A 933 19.98 60.57 0.95
C GLY A 933 19.27 61.85 1.37
N ALA A 934 18.27 62.28 0.62
CA ALA A 934 17.47 63.44 0.99
C ALA A 934 16.58 63.13 2.20
N GLY A 935 16.35 64.13 3.05
CA GLY A 935 15.37 64.07 4.12
C GLY A 935 13.93 64.11 3.57
N GLY A 936 13.06 63.30 4.14
CA GLY A 936 11.65 63.23 3.77
C GLY A 936 10.90 64.50 4.13
N LYS A 937 9.83 64.79 3.38
CA LYS A 937 8.99 65.97 3.63
C LYS A 937 7.96 65.70 4.73
N ALA A 938 7.59 66.72 5.51
CA ALA A 938 6.44 66.68 6.40
C ALA A 938 5.20 67.30 5.74
N GLY A 939 4.02 66.88 6.19
CA GLY A 939 2.72 67.26 5.62
C GLY A 939 2.24 68.60 6.16
N LEU A 940 1.33 68.56 7.15
CA LEU A 940 0.77 69.77 7.76
C LEU A 940 1.52 70.20 9.03
N ILE A 941 1.72 69.27 9.98
CA ILE A 941 2.35 69.50 11.29
C ILE A 941 3.45 68.46 11.52
N GLY A 942 4.69 68.92 11.69
CA GLY A 942 5.86 68.09 11.98
C GLY A 942 7.12 68.58 11.27
N ASP A 943 8.27 68.08 11.70
CA ASP A 943 9.57 68.54 11.21
C ASP A 943 9.95 67.85 9.90
N GLY A 944 10.65 68.57 9.02
CA GLY A 944 11.28 67.97 7.85
C GLY A 944 12.36 66.99 8.29
N GLY A 945 12.51 65.88 7.58
CA GLY A 945 13.57 64.92 7.88
C GLY A 945 14.95 65.50 7.61
N ASN A 946 15.95 65.15 8.42
CA ASN A 946 17.33 65.56 8.16
C ASN A 946 17.86 64.84 6.92
N GLY A 947 18.64 65.53 6.09
CA GLY A 947 19.42 64.90 5.02
C GLY A 947 20.52 64.01 5.61
N GLY A 948 20.80 62.89 4.95
CA GLY A 948 21.85 61.98 5.35
C GLY A 948 23.24 62.58 5.11
N ASN A 949 24.20 62.29 5.96
CA ASN A 949 25.60 62.68 5.73
C ASN A 949 26.15 61.93 4.50
N GLY A 950 27.02 62.58 3.73
CA GLY A 950 27.82 61.93 2.70
C GLY A 950 28.83 60.96 3.32
N GLY A 951 29.17 59.91 2.59
CA GLY A 951 30.12 58.91 3.03
C GLY A 951 31.55 59.43 3.06
N ASP A 952 32.28 59.01 4.08
CA ASP A 952 33.68 59.38 4.26
C ASP A 952 34.62 58.61 3.31
N VAL A 953 35.84 59.14 3.14
CA VAL A 953 36.93 58.51 2.39
C VAL A 953 38.17 58.37 3.27
N THR A 954 38.95 57.32 3.07
CA THR A 954 40.25 57.13 3.76
C THR A 954 41.46 57.38 2.85
N SER A 955 41.23 57.55 1.54
CA SER A 955 42.28 57.83 0.56
C SER A 955 42.58 59.32 0.47
N ALA A 956 43.87 59.68 0.55
CA ALA A 956 44.35 61.07 0.48
C ALA A 956 44.01 61.79 -0.85
N VAL A 957 43.65 61.04 -1.90
CA VAL A 957 43.24 61.58 -3.21
C VAL A 957 41.77 61.31 -3.53
N GLY A 958 40.99 60.86 -2.56
CA GLY A 958 39.55 60.61 -2.69
C GLY A 958 38.68 61.84 -2.42
N THR A 959 37.42 61.80 -2.84
CA THR A 959 36.41 62.85 -2.61
C THR A 959 35.29 62.33 -1.72
N GLY A 960 35.06 62.98 -0.58
CA GLY A 960 33.91 62.68 0.28
C GLY A 960 32.57 62.83 -0.45
N GLY A 961 31.59 62.05 -0.02
CA GLY A 961 30.25 62.12 -0.60
C GLY A 961 29.54 63.44 -0.30
N ALA A 962 28.65 63.88 -1.19
CA ALA A 962 27.81 65.05 -0.91
C ALA A 962 26.77 64.72 0.17
N GLY A 963 26.54 65.65 1.10
CA GLY A 963 25.44 65.55 2.06
C GLY A 963 24.08 65.71 1.37
N GLY A 964 23.08 64.96 1.86
CA GLY A 964 21.72 65.01 1.35
C GLY A 964 21.01 66.31 1.74
N ALA A 965 20.05 66.73 0.91
CA ALA A 965 19.21 67.89 1.23
C ALA A 965 18.28 67.58 2.41
N GLY A 966 18.01 68.59 3.26
CA GLY A 966 16.97 68.50 4.28
C GLY A 966 15.56 68.46 3.68
N GLY A 967 14.65 67.80 4.39
CA GLY A 967 13.23 67.77 4.07
C GLY A 967 12.53 69.08 4.40
N ASP A 968 11.45 69.39 3.69
CA ASP A 968 10.60 70.54 4.03
C ASP A 968 9.79 70.20 5.28
N GLY A 969 9.68 71.16 6.19
CA GLY A 969 8.83 71.05 7.37
C GLY A 969 7.34 71.18 7.04
N GLY A 970 6.50 70.95 8.05
CA GLY A 970 5.05 71.01 7.91
C GLY A 970 4.58 72.37 7.39
N LYS A 971 3.61 72.37 6.48
CA LYS A 971 3.06 73.59 5.86
C LYS A 971 2.50 74.59 6.88
N LEU A 972 2.10 74.12 8.06
CA LEU A 972 1.57 74.95 9.15
C LEU A 972 2.58 75.10 10.29
N ILE A 973 3.11 74.00 10.82
CA ILE A 973 4.02 73.97 11.98
C ILE A 973 5.10 72.91 11.77
N GLY A 974 6.36 73.29 11.99
CA GLY A 974 7.52 72.40 11.98
C GLY A 974 8.66 72.94 11.11
N PRO A 975 9.90 73.06 11.61
CA PRO A 975 11.04 73.50 10.80
C PRO A 975 11.40 72.51 9.68
N PRO A 976 12.08 72.97 8.60
CA PRO A 976 12.74 72.08 7.66
C PRO A 976 13.89 71.33 8.34
N GLY A 977 14.19 70.14 7.84
CA GLY A 977 15.31 69.34 8.33
C GLY A 977 16.65 69.93 7.94
N PHE A 978 17.69 69.58 8.68
CA PHE A 978 19.05 70.00 8.37
C PHE A 978 19.58 69.27 7.13
N ALA A 979 20.39 69.96 6.32
CA ALA A 979 21.17 69.29 5.28
C ALA A 979 22.25 68.41 5.92
N GLY A 980 22.51 67.26 5.31
CA GLY A 980 23.60 66.38 5.73
C GLY A 980 24.95 67.04 5.51
N GLN A 981 25.94 66.64 6.31
CA GLN A 981 27.32 67.06 6.10
C GLN A 981 27.95 66.32 4.92
N ASN A 982 28.88 66.96 4.23
CA ASN A 982 29.72 66.25 3.24
C ASN A 982 30.66 65.29 3.98
N GLY A 983 30.94 64.15 3.37
CA GLY A 983 31.92 63.21 3.88
C GLY A 983 33.32 63.82 3.95
N VAL A 984 34.11 63.37 4.92
CA VAL A 984 35.46 63.89 5.18
C VAL A 984 36.53 62.84 4.88
N LEU A 985 37.77 63.30 4.78
CA LEU A 985 38.94 62.43 4.77
C LEU A 985 39.24 62.01 6.22
N LEU A 986 39.17 60.71 6.50
CA LEU A 986 39.42 60.13 7.83
C LEU A 986 40.90 59.85 8.09
#